data_AF-A0A1D7V0H6-F1
#
_entry.id   AF-A0A1D7V0H6-F1
#
_cell.length_a   1.000
_cell.length_b   1.000
_cell.length_c   1.000
_cell.angle_alpha   90.00
_cell.angle_beta   90.00
_cell.angle_gamma   90.00
#
_symmetry.space_group_name_H-M   'P 1'
#
loop_
_entity.id
_entity.type
_entity.pdbx_description
1 polymer ?
#
loop_
_entity_poly.entity_id
_entity_poly.type
_entity_poly.pdbx_seq_one_letter_code
_entity_poly.pdbx_strand_id
1 'polypeptide(L)'
;MIKQRKKQHAKIKKETRVLYILSLCVSLLFVFLNCLPGEGKKGMNFFFLPSSSLSFPGGDPTDPSNAAAPALTPLAPTGTLSNPSATTLYVSGASGTSYYDISWSSDMNATYELRIGATNCTDGTVNAGATITASTSNTNRIQASSLAAGANPVKLCLKSPDGATTWDMKSISAVRDDAAPTIGFSPAAGTYGASIPNISLTCTDTGSAGCLATAYTTDGSTPGINADGTAPSGSYVYSAAFAIPNNATTDVKVIAIDKAGNKSAVSTSQYIVAVGNPTITINSVSKSDLRSADSSVIKWQSDIAGTYEFRLGGTNCTSGTNGTALSPAITGSATAATEVTTTIPGSSLAVGANTVRVCLTTSGSNVGYNSKTLNIDNTAPTVSSATPSNNSLSLSVDQNTFAFVFSEAMDKSVTPLPEHHDSGVSGNPQIAWPTMTGAWSSDGLTYTVSLNSKLPEFHNFYLLFNDSDFKDKAGNVVTGGFVVSNKIRLNYRSDVETNPTLISRTLQNVCYDASGSAVACASSGQDAEFNSTTPYGLATPTTIAGYPNDYVTTDTLNGKFWKTCPPAHIWSGGTCVQDGTDPYNVSLVALGIPAIIDLTWGESLTYCLQLNLNNAGAGFAGKKTWRLPTLSEQMGILIYDGGGTNLGNETIPASSFPGFIRNNYQRYWTSTNGVSASLANGITGPDLANGANAWGAWQISVFGGGAHLNNKGKNYSWGNYWLNKYATLAMCVAD
;
A
#
# COMPACT_ATOMS: atom_id res chain seq x y z
N MET A 1 18.56 2.85 16.67
CA MET A 1 18.10 3.56 17.90
C MET A 1 18.75 4.95 17.94
N ILE A 2 18.21 5.92 18.68
CA ILE A 2 18.80 7.26 18.95
C ILE A 2 19.21 8.11 17.72
N LYS A 3 18.24 8.74 17.05
CA LYS A 3 18.33 10.17 16.61
C LYS A 3 17.01 10.83 16.15
N GLN A 4 15.88 10.42 16.72
CA GLN A 4 14.70 11.30 16.76
C GLN A 4 14.81 12.32 17.93
N ARG A 5 13.99 13.38 17.87
CA ARG A 5 13.85 14.48 18.85
C ARG A 5 15.06 15.42 18.99
N LYS A 6 15.17 16.40 18.08
CA LYS A 6 15.42 17.81 18.46
C LYS A 6 14.98 18.78 17.36
N LYS A 7 14.35 19.89 17.78
CA LYS A 7 13.97 21.09 17.01
C LYS A 7 12.88 20.97 15.93
N GLN A 8 11.61 20.93 16.39
CA GLN A 8 10.61 21.88 15.85
C GLN A 8 10.87 23.30 16.41
N HIS A 9 10.15 24.30 15.89
CA HIS A 9 10.11 25.71 16.33
C HIS A 9 11.28 26.64 15.94
N ALA A 10 11.20 27.21 14.73
CA ALA A 10 11.36 28.65 14.44
C ALA A 10 11.07 28.92 12.94
N LYS A 11 9.82 29.21 12.56
CA LYS A 11 9.25 30.58 12.45
C LYS A 11 9.69 31.33 11.18
N ILE A 12 9.03 30.98 10.07
CA ILE A 12 9.13 31.69 8.78
C ILE A 12 8.69 33.16 8.96
N LYS A 13 9.60 34.10 8.71
CA LYS A 13 9.29 35.51 8.36
C LYS A 13 10.53 36.21 7.82
N LYS A 14 10.29 37.18 6.92
CA LYS A 14 11.21 38.22 6.41
C LYS A 14 11.93 37.94 5.07
N GLU A 15 11.15 37.97 4.00
CA GLU A 15 11.52 38.81 2.85
C GLU A 15 10.44 39.89 2.68
N THR A 16 10.84 41.14 2.37
CA THR A 16 9.93 42.29 2.26
C THR A 16 10.64 43.45 1.56
N ARG A 17 9.89 44.24 0.77
CA ARG A 17 10.26 45.52 0.11
C ARG A 17 11.01 45.44 -1.23
N VAL A 18 10.26 45.12 -2.28
CA VAL A 18 10.34 45.72 -3.62
C VAL A 18 8.88 45.92 -4.08
N LEU A 19 8.38 47.10 -4.46
CA LEU A 19 8.92 48.47 -4.41
C LEU A 19 7.80 49.46 -4.01
N TYR A 20 8.11 50.76 -3.91
CA TYR A 20 7.15 51.87 -3.95
C TYR A 20 6.85 52.29 -5.41
N ILE A 21 5.73 52.98 -5.66
CA ILE A 21 5.59 54.28 -6.38
C ILE A 21 4.10 54.55 -6.74
N LEU A 22 3.68 55.83 -6.71
CA LEU A 22 2.31 56.36 -6.89
C LEU A 22 1.28 55.89 -5.81
N SER A 23 0.41 56.76 -5.26
CA SER A 23 0.41 58.23 -5.28
C SER A 23 -0.25 58.78 -4.01
N LEU A 24 0.08 60.02 -3.65
CA LEU A 24 -0.52 60.76 -2.53
C LEU A 24 -0.95 62.16 -3.03
N CYS A 25 -2.08 62.65 -2.52
CA CYS A 25 -2.65 63.99 -2.74
C CYS A 25 -3.26 64.27 -4.14
N VAL A 26 -4.08 65.35 -4.19
CA VAL A 26 -4.92 65.84 -5.32
C VAL A 26 -6.09 64.89 -5.64
N SER A 27 -7.37 65.26 -5.55
CA SER A 27 -8.09 66.45 -5.05
C SER A 27 -9.54 66.03 -4.66
N LEU A 28 -10.26 66.67 -3.71
CA LEU A 28 -11.17 67.82 -3.94
C LEU A 28 -11.97 67.69 -5.26
N LEU A 29 -13.31 67.79 -5.31
CA LEU A 29 -14.11 68.88 -4.75
C LEU A 29 -15.65 68.60 -4.75
N PHE A 30 -16.32 68.64 -3.58
CA PHE A 30 -17.74 69.04 -3.34
C PHE A 30 -18.85 68.14 -4.01
N VAL A 31 -20.15 68.14 -3.66
CA VAL A 31 -21.09 69.09 -3.03
C VAL A 31 -22.00 68.38 -2.00
N PHE A 32 -22.10 68.98 -0.80
CA PHE A 32 -23.25 69.20 0.13
C PHE A 32 -24.56 68.37 0.01
N LEU A 33 -25.39 68.16 1.06
CA LEU A 33 -25.57 68.73 2.43
C LEU A 33 -25.71 67.55 3.45
N ASN A 34 -26.02 67.63 4.76
CA ASN A 34 -25.82 68.44 6.00
C ASN A 34 -26.51 67.62 7.14
N CYS A 35 -26.40 67.76 8.47
CA CYS A 35 -25.50 68.33 9.52
C CYS A 35 -25.92 67.58 10.85
N LEU A 36 -25.22 67.51 12.00
CA LEU A 36 -24.40 68.43 12.82
C LEU A 36 -25.19 69.55 13.52
N PRO A 37 -24.85 69.96 14.77
CA PRO A 37 -23.94 69.39 15.81
C PRO A 37 -24.75 68.76 16.99
N GLY A 38 -24.23 68.36 18.16
CA GLY A 38 -22.85 68.20 18.67
C GLY A 38 -22.69 68.64 20.15
N GLU A 39 -22.10 67.77 20.99
CA GLU A 39 -21.71 67.95 22.42
C GLU A 39 -22.83 68.19 23.47
N GLY A 40 -22.65 67.70 24.73
CA GLY A 40 -23.73 67.81 25.75
C GLY A 40 -23.50 67.39 27.23
N LYS A 41 -22.54 66.50 27.57
CA LYS A 41 -22.14 66.07 28.94
C LYS A 41 -23.16 65.30 29.83
N LYS A 42 -22.54 64.51 30.74
CA LYS A 42 -23.08 63.76 31.92
C LYS A 42 -23.87 62.48 31.61
N GLY A 43 -23.63 61.46 32.45
CA GLY A 43 -24.22 60.12 32.35
C GLY A 43 -25.22 59.83 33.47
N MET A 44 -25.81 58.62 33.44
CA MET A 44 -26.90 58.22 34.34
C MET A 44 -26.41 57.25 35.42
N ASN A 45 -26.72 57.58 36.67
CA ASN A 45 -26.77 56.66 37.81
C ASN A 45 -28.21 56.63 38.34
N PHE A 46 -28.57 55.57 39.09
CA PHE A 46 -29.82 55.50 39.84
C PHE A 46 -29.94 56.64 40.87
N PHE A 47 -31.11 57.27 41.01
CA PHE A 47 -31.86 57.44 42.29
C PHE A 47 -33.15 58.30 42.16
N PHE A 48 -34.30 57.75 42.62
CA PHE A 48 -35.39 58.32 43.44
C PHE A 48 -36.12 59.67 43.17
N LEU A 49 -37.35 59.76 43.74
CA LEU A 49 -38.23 60.94 44.00
C LEU A 49 -39.06 61.50 42.82
N PRO A 50 -40.08 62.38 43.05
CA PRO A 50 -41.26 62.15 43.92
C PRO A 50 -42.59 62.60 43.28
N SER A 51 -43.64 62.74 44.09
CA SER A 51 -45.01 63.19 43.73
C SER A 51 -45.17 64.70 43.46
N SER A 52 -46.10 65.07 42.57
CA SER A 52 -47.26 65.94 42.88
C SER A 52 -48.11 66.25 41.62
N SER A 53 -49.41 66.50 41.79
CA SER A 53 -50.36 66.82 40.72
C SER A 53 -50.86 68.26 40.81
N LEU A 54 -51.09 68.89 39.65
CA LEU A 54 -51.46 70.30 39.53
C LEU A 54 -52.93 70.61 39.90
N SER A 55 -53.17 71.89 40.21
CA SER A 55 -54.47 72.48 40.55
C SER A 55 -55.16 73.14 39.35
N PHE A 56 -56.47 73.39 39.47
CA PHE A 56 -57.26 74.30 38.64
C PHE A 56 -58.32 75.01 39.53
N PRO A 57 -59.01 76.08 39.05
CA PRO A 57 -59.19 77.31 39.84
C PRO A 57 -60.45 77.35 40.72
N GLY A 58 -60.53 78.40 41.55
CA GLY A 58 -61.51 78.53 42.63
C GLY A 58 -62.90 79.03 42.23
N GLY A 59 -63.81 78.98 43.22
CA GLY A 59 -65.16 79.54 43.19
C GLY A 59 -65.32 80.75 44.12
N ASP A 60 -66.42 81.49 43.92
CA ASP A 60 -66.71 82.82 44.48
C ASP A 60 -67.18 82.78 45.96
N PRO A 61 -66.93 83.81 46.80
CA PRO A 61 -67.16 83.73 48.24
C PRO A 61 -68.49 84.38 48.69
N THR A 62 -69.64 83.82 48.31
CA THR A 62 -70.95 84.19 48.89
C THR A 62 -71.90 83.02 49.11
N ASP A 63 -72.71 83.17 50.17
CA ASP A 63 -73.95 82.46 50.54
C ASP A 63 -73.86 81.28 51.54
N PRO A 64 -74.74 81.16 52.56
CA PRO A 64 -74.50 80.29 53.72
C PRO A 64 -75.50 79.11 53.88
N SER A 65 -74.98 77.87 53.98
CA SER A 65 -75.82 76.70 54.34
C SER A 65 -75.15 75.69 55.28
N ASN A 66 -75.05 76.08 56.56
CA ASN A 66 -75.51 75.30 57.71
C ASN A 66 -75.50 73.75 57.63
N ALA A 67 -74.46 73.10 58.17
CA ALA A 67 -74.56 71.83 58.91
C ALA A 67 -73.28 71.55 59.71
N ALA A 68 -73.40 71.22 61.01
CA ALA A 68 -72.26 70.76 61.80
C ALA A 68 -72.02 69.25 61.59
N ALA A 69 -70.87 68.87 61.04
CA ALA A 69 -70.50 67.47 60.85
C ALA A 69 -69.98 66.82 62.16
N PRO A 70 -70.19 65.50 62.39
CA PRO A 70 -69.74 64.84 63.60
C PRO A 70 -68.20 64.72 63.69
N ALA A 71 -67.67 64.68 64.91
CA ALA A 71 -66.26 64.42 65.14
C ALA A 71 -65.90 62.97 64.74
N LEU A 72 -65.09 62.81 63.69
CA LEU A 72 -64.50 61.53 63.32
C LEU A 72 -63.40 61.18 64.33
N THR A 73 -63.57 60.04 65.02
CA THR A 73 -62.46 59.39 65.72
C THR A 73 -61.42 58.91 64.70
N PRO A 74 -60.10 59.01 64.99
CA PRO A 74 -59.09 58.49 64.08
C PRO A 74 -59.27 56.98 63.88
N LEU A 75 -59.32 56.53 62.62
CA LEU A 75 -59.20 55.11 62.32
C LEU A 75 -57.77 54.68 62.70
N ALA A 76 -57.64 53.66 63.54
CA ALA A 76 -56.33 53.14 63.90
C ALA A 76 -55.62 52.59 62.65
N PRO A 77 -54.32 52.88 62.43
CA PRO A 77 -53.63 52.45 61.23
C PRO A 77 -53.48 50.92 61.21
N THR A 78 -53.78 50.30 60.06
CA THR A 78 -53.69 48.85 59.83
C THR A 78 -52.53 48.54 58.89
N GLY A 79 -51.64 47.62 59.28
CA GLY A 79 -50.48 47.25 58.48
C GLY A 79 -50.77 46.23 57.37
N THR A 80 -49.84 46.11 56.43
CA THR A 80 -49.90 45.17 55.31
C THR A 80 -48.64 44.30 55.22
N LEU A 81 -48.83 43.07 54.74
CA LEU A 81 -47.75 42.13 54.47
C LEU A 81 -47.24 42.29 53.04
N SER A 82 -45.91 42.19 52.88
CA SER A 82 -45.33 41.86 51.59
C SER A 82 -45.89 40.52 51.10
N ASN A 83 -45.85 40.27 49.79
CA ASN A 83 -45.96 38.90 49.32
C ASN A 83 -44.77 38.08 49.85
N PRO A 84 -44.97 36.82 50.25
CA PRO A 84 -43.89 35.93 50.68
C PRO A 84 -43.04 35.51 49.47
N SER A 85 -41.80 35.09 49.73
CA SER A 85 -40.84 34.62 48.71
C SER A 85 -41.34 33.42 47.88
N ALA A 86 -42.33 32.67 48.37
CA ALA A 86 -43.03 31.63 47.64
C ALA A 86 -44.52 31.57 48.04
N THR A 87 -45.41 31.43 47.05
CA THR A 87 -46.86 31.17 47.25
C THR A 87 -47.20 29.68 47.24
N THR A 88 -46.36 28.87 46.60
CA THR A 88 -46.37 27.40 46.70
C THR A 88 -44.94 26.94 47.02
N LEU A 89 -44.81 26.05 48.00
CA LEU A 89 -43.53 25.44 48.37
C LEU A 89 -43.68 23.93 48.48
N TYR A 90 -42.55 23.23 48.31
CA TYR A 90 -42.46 21.78 48.31
C TYR A 90 -41.38 21.36 49.31
N VAL A 91 -41.68 20.38 50.16
CA VAL A 91 -40.75 19.83 51.17
C VAL A 91 -40.94 18.32 51.33
N SER A 92 -39.94 17.62 51.84
CA SER A 92 -39.93 16.16 51.98
C SER A 92 -39.62 15.70 53.39
N GLY A 93 -40.38 14.74 53.90
CA GLY A 93 -40.06 13.99 55.12
C GLY A 93 -39.08 12.82 54.88
N ALA A 94 -38.66 12.60 53.64
CA ALA A 94 -37.77 11.54 53.20
C ALA A 94 -36.36 12.08 52.85
N SER A 95 -35.89 11.88 51.61
CA SER A 95 -34.51 12.22 51.17
C SER A 95 -34.39 13.57 50.46
N GLY A 96 -35.49 14.30 50.28
CA GLY A 96 -35.53 15.62 49.66
C GLY A 96 -35.30 16.78 50.63
N THR A 97 -35.93 17.91 50.32
CA THR A 97 -35.78 19.20 50.99
C THR A 97 -36.58 19.21 52.30
N SER A 98 -35.91 18.98 53.43
CA SER A 98 -36.58 18.78 54.74
C SER A 98 -37.30 20.01 55.32
N TYR A 99 -37.03 21.21 54.80
CA TYR A 99 -37.70 22.44 55.20
C TYR A 99 -37.66 23.48 54.08
N TYR A 100 -38.59 24.43 54.11
CA TYR A 100 -38.56 25.62 53.27
C TYR A 100 -38.59 26.89 54.13
N ASP A 101 -37.73 27.86 53.80
CA ASP A 101 -37.65 29.15 54.50
C ASP A 101 -38.37 30.24 53.68
N ILE A 102 -39.58 30.60 54.12
CA ILE A 102 -40.33 31.71 53.50
C ILE A 102 -39.83 33.04 54.07
N SER A 103 -39.59 34.03 53.20
CA SER A 103 -39.18 35.38 53.61
C SER A 103 -40.19 36.44 53.19
N TRP A 104 -40.45 37.41 54.06
CA TRP A 104 -41.53 38.39 53.95
C TRP A 104 -41.27 39.60 54.87
N SER A 105 -42.02 40.69 54.73
CA SER A 105 -41.96 41.85 55.64
C SER A 105 -43.34 42.46 55.91
N SER A 106 -43.39 43.35 56.90
CA SER A 106 -44.56 44.18 57.24
C SER A 106 -44.22 45.66 57.00
N ASP A 107 -45.18 46.48 56.56
CA ASP A 107 -45.00 47.93 56.46
C ASP A 107 -44.88 48.62 57.83
N MET A 108 -45.50 48.06 58.87
CA MET A 108 -45.54 48.60 60.24
C MET A 108 -45.05 47.61 61.31
N ASN A 109 -44.74 48.16 62.50
CA ASN A 109 -44.50 47.36 63.70
C ASN A 109 -45.78 46.61 64.07
N ALA A 110 -45.66 45.33 64.38
CA ALA A 110 -46.79 44.41 64.47
C ALA A 110 -46.47 43.15 65.29
N THR A 111 -47.45 42.28 65.46
CA THR A 111 -47.21 40.85 65.73
C THR A 111 -47.58 40.01 64.51
N TYR A 112 -47.00 38.82 64.37
CA TYR A 112 -47.43 37.88 63.34
C TYR A 112 -47.65 36.47 63.91
N GLU A 113 -48.46 35.69 63.18
CA GLU A 113 -48.61 34.26 63.36
C GLU A 113 -48.52 33.57 61.99
N LEU A 114 -47.61 32.61 61.85
CA LEU A 114 -47.57 31.67 60.74
C LEU A 114 -48.32 30.40 61.17
N ARG A 115 -49.48 30.15 60.55
CA ARG A 115 -50.40 29.06 60.90
C ARG A 115 -50.42 27.98 59.83
N ILE A 116 -50.31 26.72 60.24
CA ILE A 116 -50.34 25.52 59.39
C ILE A 116 -51.68 24.82 59.55
N GLY A 117 -52.25 24.32 58.45
CA GLY A 117 -53.58 23.69 58.44
C GLY A 117 -54.72 24.68 58.60
N ALA A 118 -54.47 25.97 58.31
CA ALA A 118 -55.38 27.07 58.61
C ALA A 118 -56.11 27.58 57.37
N THR A 119 -57.39 27.91 57.52
CA THR A 119 -58.21 28.60 56.51
C THR A 119 -58.14 30.12 56.66
N ASN A 120 -57.82 30.62 57.86
CA ASN A 120 -57.80 32.04 58.22
C ASN A 120 -56.75 32.31 59.33
N CYS A 121 -56.94 33.37 60.13
CA CYS A 121 -56.00 33.80 61.18
C CYS A 121 -56.41 33.44 62.61
N THR A 122 -57.41 32.58 62.76
CA THR A 122 -57.92 32.11 64.06
C THR A 122 -57.87 30.58 64.21
N ASP A 123 -57.74 29.84 63.11
CA ASP A 123 -57.72 28.37 63.06
C ASP A 123 -56.33 27.79 62.74
N GLY A 124 -56.23 26.46 62.72
CA GLY A 124 -54.97 25.73 62.52
C GLY A 124 -53.94 25.91 63.65
N THR A 125 -52.75 25.35 63.44
CA THR A 125 -51.66 25.32 64.43
C THR A 125 -50.69 26.48 64.18
N VAL A 126 -50.42 27.30 65.20
CA VAL A 126 -49.35 28.33 65.12
C VAL A 126 -47.99 27.64 65.11
N ASN A 127 -47.29 27.69 63.98
CA ASN A 127 -45.95 27.13 63.79
C ASN A 127 -44.85 28.12 64.20
N ALA A 128 -45.10 29.41 64.03
CA ALA A 128 -44.23 30.49 64.52
C ALA A 128 -45.04 31.77 64.76
N GLY A 129 -44.58 32.63 65.67
CA GLY A 129 -45.14 33.96 65.88
C GLY A 129 -44.28 34.78 66.83
N ALA A 130 -44.17 36.08 66.57
CA ALA A 130 -43.42 37.04 67.39
C ALA A 130 -43.85 38.49 67.10
N THR A 131 -43.34 39.44 67.88
CA THR A 131 -43.30 40.86 67.52
C THR A 131 -42.30 41.11 66.40
N ILE A 132 -42.59 42.08 65.52
CA ILE A 132 -41.75 42.44 64.37
C ILE A 132 -41.68 43.95 64.17
N THR A 133 -40.59 44.39 63.55
CA THR A 133 -40.33 45.78 63.18
C THR A 133 -40.71 46.06 61.73
N ALA A 134 -41.26 47.24 61.48
CA ALA A 134 -41.56 47.79 60.16
C ALA A 134 -40.40 47.64 59.16
N SER A 135 -40.75 47.40 57.89
CA SER A 135 -39.83 47.31 56.74
C SER A 135 -38.67 46.32 56.87
N THR A 136 -38.70 45.43 57.87
CA THR A 136 -37.64 44.46 58.15
C THR A 136 -38.01 43.11 57.52
N SER A 137 -37.06 42.48 56.81
CA SER A 137 -37.25 41.13 56.29
C SER A 137 -37.23 40.11 57.42
N ASN A 138 -38.30 39.37 57.56
CA ASN A 138 -38.45 38.23 58.46
C ASN A 138 -38.41 36.94 57.65
N THR A 139 -37.91 35.86 58.26
CA THR A 139 -37.82 34.55 57.62
C THR A 139 -38.40 33.49 58.57
N ASN A 140 -39.29 32.65 58.07
CA ASN A 140 -39.87 31.55 58.84
C ASN A 140 -39.64 30.21 58.16
N ARG A 141 -39.24 29.23 58.96
CA ARG A 141 -39.05 27.85 58.53
C ARG A 141 -40.34 27.04 58.63
N ILE A 142 -40.70 26.37 57.55
CA ILE A 142 -41.74 25.35 57.51
C ILE A 142 -41.03 23.99 57.34
N GLN A 143 -41.08 23.15 58.37
CA GLN A 143 -40.45 21.83 58.38
C GLN A 143 -41.39 20.80 57.75
N ALA A 144 -40.89 19.83 56.99
CA ALA A 144 -41.72 18.73 56.47
C ALA A 144 -42.42 17.93 57.60
N SER A 145 -41.78 17.80 58.77
CA SER A 145 -42.37 17.17 59.95
C SER A 145 -43.54 17.95 60.58
N SER A 146 -43.73 19.22 60.22
CA SER A 146 -44.89 20.03 60.64
C SER A 146 -46.10 19.90 59.71
N LEU A 147 -45.97 19.14 58.61
CA LEU A 147 -46.97 18.99 57.56
C LEU A 147 -47.47 17.54 57.45
N ALA A 148 -48.75 17.36 57.14
CA ALA A 148 -49.27 16.09 56.64
C ALA A 148 -48.81 15.87 55.19
N ALA A 149 -48.77 14.62 54.71
CA ALA A 149 -48.45 14.33 53.31
C ALA A 149 -49.50 14.93 52.36
N GLY A 150 -49.06 15.45 51.21
CA GLY A 150 -49.91 16.20 50.27
C GLY A 150 -49.95 17.71 50.55
N ALA A 151 -51.00 18.38 50.07
CA ALA A 151 -51.12 19.84 50.15
C ALA A 151 -51.69 20.32 51.49
N ASN A 152 -50.95 21.21 52.17
CA ASN A 152 -51.33 21.82 53.44
C ASN A 152 -51.55 23.34 53.24
N PRO A 153 -52.69 23.91 53.64
CA PRO A 153 -52.88 25.36 53.61
C PRO A 153 -52.09 26.01 54.75
N VAL A 154 -51.29 27.02 54.42
CA VAL A 154 -50.52 27.81 55.38
C VAL A 154 -50.92 29.27 55.27
N LYS A 155 -51.19 29.92 56.40
CA LYS A 155 -51.54 31.35 56.47
C LYS A 155 -50.45 32.10 57.20
N LEU A 156 -49.92 33.14 56.57
CA LEU A 156 -49.12 34.16 57.25
C LEU A 156 -50.06 35.31 57.62
N CYS A 157 -50.23 35.55 58.91
CA CYS A 157 -51.19 36.49 59.46
C CYS A 157 -50.48 37.62 60.21
N LEU A 158 -50.78 38.85 59.84
CA LEU A 158 -50.31 40.06 60.51
C LEU A 158 -51.37 40.54 61.50
N LYS A 159 -50.95 40.95 62.68
CA LYS A 159 -51.81 41.44 63.75
C LYS A 159 -51.27 42.75 64.34
N SER A 160 -52.14 43.51 65.00
CA SER A 160 -51.76 44.73 65.72
C SER A 160 -50.64 44.47 66.76
N PRO A 161 -49.92 45.52 67.23
CA PRO A 161 -48.81 45.37 68.18
C PRO A 161 -49.20 44.68 69.51
N ASP A 162 -50.47 44.74 69.88
CA ASP A 162 -51.08 44.08 71.05
C ASP A 162 -51.61 42.66 70.75
N GLY A 163 -51.55 42.19 69.50
CA GLY A 163 -52.07 40.91 69.04
C GLY A 163 -53.60 40.82 68.93
N ALA A 164 -54.34 41.89 69.24
CA ALA A 164 -55.79 41.85 69.40
C ALA A 164 -56.59 41.82 68.08
N THR A 165 -56.08 42.46 67.03
CA THR A 165 -56.76 42.58 65.73
C THR A 165 -55.91 42.01 64.61
N THR A 166 -56.51 41.36 63.61
CA THR A 166 -55.80 40.92 62.39
C THR A 166 -55.85 42.04 61.35
N TRP A 167 -54.71 42.34 60.72
CA TRP A 167 -54.53 43.43 59.77
C TRP A 167 -54.45 42.96 58.31
N ASP A 168 -53.66 41.91 58.03
CA ASP A 168 -53.51 41.33 56.68
C ASP A 168 -53.22 39.82 56.78
N MET A 169 -53.49 39.09 55.70
CA MET A 169 -53.29 37.65 55.59
C MET A 169 -52.81 37.24 54.19
N LYS A 170 -51.68 36.55 54.11
CA LYS A 170 -51.20 35.91 52.88
C LYS A 170 -51.39 34.39 52.96
N SER A 171 -51.80 33.79 51.84
CA SER A 171 -51.98 32.34 51.71
C SER A 171 -50.81 31.71 50.98
N ILE A 172 -50.33 30.58 51.51
CA ILE A 172 -49.23 29.78 50.97
C ILE A 172 -49.70 28.31 50.91
N SER A 173 -49.40 27.61 49.82
CA SER A 173 -49.63 26.17 49.68
C SER A 173 -48.34 25.41 49.99
N ALA A 174 -48.31 24.68 51.10
CA ALA A 174 -47.17 23.87 51.50
C ALA A 174 -47.43 22.40 51.18
N VAL A 175 -46.83 21.90 50.09
CA VAL A 175 -46.96 20.52 49.66
C VAL A 175 -45.83 19.70 50.30
N ARG A 176 -46.19 18.74 51.14
CA ARG A 176 -45.23 17.73 51.60
C ARG A 176 -45.26 16.54 50.65
N ASP A 177 -44.07 16.08 50.27
CA ASP A 177 -43.90 14.93 49.42
C ASP A 177 -42.70 14.07 49.80
N ASP A 178 -42.99 12.82 50.14
CA ASP A 178 -42.02 11.84 50.62
C ASP A 178 -41.74 10.74 49.57
N ALA A 179 -42.42 10.78 48.41
CA ALA A 179 -42.25 9.82 47.32
C ALA A 179 -41.12 10.25 46.36
N ALA A 180 -40.41 9.30 45.77
CA ALA A 180 -39.43 9.59 44.72
C ALA A 180 -40.04 9.35 43.32
N PRO A 181 -39.71 10.18 42.31
CA PRO A 181 -40.24 10.02 40.97
C PRO A 181 -39.74 8.74 40.29
N THR A 182 -40.54 8.23 39.35
CA THR A 182 -40.26 7.04 38.54
C THR A 182 -39.94 7.43 37.09
N ILE A 183 -39.14 6.60 36.41
CA ILE A 183 -38.66 6.85 35.04
C ILE A 183 -39.23 5.81 34.09
N GLY A 184 -39.76 6.26 32.95
CA GLY A 184 -40.11 5.45 31.80
C GLY A 184 -39.23 5.74 30.58
N PHE A 185 -39.01 4.72 29.75
CA PHE A 185 -38.30 4.81 28.47
C PHE A 185 -39.26 4.45 27.33
N SER A 186 -39.28 5.27 26.27
CA SER A 186 -40.05 4.97 25.05
C SER A 186 -39.23 5.33 23.80
N PRO A 187 -38.87 4.36 22.93
CA PRO A 187 -39.14 2.94 23.05
C PRO A 187 -38.24 2.26 24.10
N ALA A 188 -38.58 1.03 24.48
CA ALA A 188 -37.87 0.26 25.51
C ALA A 188 -36.46 -0.22 25.05
N ALA A 189 -35.67 -0.68 26.02
CA ALA A 189 -34.38 -1.35 25.77
C ALA A 189 -34.52 -2.51 24.76
N GLY A 190 -33.51 -2.71 23.90
CA GLY A 190 -33.54 -3.76 22.87
C GLY A 190 -32.64 -3.50 21.67
N THR A 191 -32.82 -4.30 20.62
CA THR A 191 -32.01 -4.27 19.39
C THR A 191 -32.78 -3.69 18.21
N TYR A 192 -32.17 -2.73 17.51
CA TYR A 192 -32.79 -1.90 16.48
C TYR A 192 -32.02 -2.00 15.16
N GLY A 193 -32.59 -2.76 14.21
CA GLY A 193 -32.05 -2.93 12.85
C GLY A 193 -32.75 -2.12 11.76
N ALA A 194 -34.05 -1.81 11.92
CA ALA A 194 -34.83 -1.15 10.85
C ALA A 194 -34.66 0.37 10.81
N SER A 195 -34.49 1.01 11.97
CA SER A 195 -34.31 2.46 12.11
C SER A 195 -33.62 2.78 13.44
N ILE A 196 -33.00 3.96 13.53
CA ILE A 196 -32.36 4.44 14.77
C ILE A 196 -33.49 4.88 15.73
N PRO A 197 -33.56 4.37 16.98
CA PRO A 197 -34.59 4.77 17.93
C PRO A 197 -34.39 6.22 18.37
N ASN A 198 -35.49 6.97 18.45
CA ASN A 198 -35.53 8.29 19.06
C ASN A 198 -36.09 8.15 20.49
N ILE A 199 -35.20 8.19 21.48
CA ILE A 199 -35.50 7.82 22.87
C ILE A 199 -36.15 9.00 23.58
N SER A 200 -37.40 8.79 23.98
CA SER A 200 -38.15 9.68 24.86
C SER A 200 -38.08 9.15 26.29
N LEU A 201 -37.84 10.05 27.24
CA LEU A 201 -37.88 9.77 28.68
C LEU A 201 -39.16 10.37 29.28
N THR A 202 -39.80 9.65 30.18
CA THR A 202 -40.94 10.14 30.96
C THR A 202 -40.62 10.11 32.44
N CYS A 203 -40.94 11.18 33.16
CA CYS A 203 -40.88 11.23 34.61
C CYS A 203 -42.31 11.21 35.16
N THR A 204 -42.61 10.24 36.02
CA THR A 204 -43.92 10.08 36.66
C THR A 204 -43.77 10.08 38.16
N ASP A 205 -44.40 11.04 38.80
CA ASP A 205 -44.41 11.21 40.24
C ASP A 205 -45.83 10.93 40.77
N THR A 206 -45.92 10.06 41.76
CA THR A 206 -47.17 9.76 42.51
C THR A 206 -47.28 10.59 43.78
N GLY A 207 -46.19 11.25 44.14
CA GLY A 207 -46.18 12.36 45.08
C GLY A 207 -46.95 13.57 44.55
N SER A 208 -47.31 14.48 45.45
CA SER A 208 -48.07 15.69 45.13
C SER A 208 -47.21 16.86 44.62
N ALA A 209 -45.87 16.72 44.60
CA ALA A 209 -44.95 17.71 44.10
C ALA A 209 -44.92 17.76 42.57
N GLY A 210 -44.90 16.59 41.93
CA GLY A 210 -44.65 16.43 40.51
C GLY A 210 -43.15 16.59 40.18
N CYS A 211 -42.72 15.94 39.10
CA CYS A 211 -41.36 16.04 38.58
C CYS A 211 -40.88 17.50 38.40
N LEU A 212 -39.63 17.76 38.77
CA LEU A 212 -38.90 19.01 38.53
C LEU A 212 -38.00 18.86 37.30
N ALA A 213 -37.18 17.81 37.27
CA ALA A 213 -36.21 17.59 36.20
C ALA A 213 -35.81 16.11 36.05
N THR A 214 -35.14 15.80 34.95
CA THR A 214 -34.59 14.47 34.66
C THR A 214 -33.25 14.65 33.97
N ALA A 215 -32.23 13.89 34.37
CA ALA A 215 -30.88 13.94 33.84
C ALA A 215 -30.45 12.56 33.35
N TYR A 216 -29.68 12.52 32.26
CA TYR A 216 -29.26 11.27 31.62
C TYR A 216 -27.83 11.31 31.08
N THR A 217 -27.33 10.11 30.78
CA THR A 217 -26.04 9.82 30.14
C THR A 217 -26.21 8.70 29.12
N THR A 218 -25.33 8.65 28.12
CA THR A 218 -25.36 7.67 27.00
C THR A 218 -24.04 6.92 26.81
N ASP A 219 -23.04 7.23 27.63
CA ASP A 219 -21.69 6.63 27.65
C ASP A 219 -21.55 5.53 28.74
N GLY A 220 -22.66 5.14 29.38
CA GLY A 220 -22.68 4.21 30.50
C GLY A 220 -22.19 4.79 31.84
N SER A 221 -21.81 6.08 31.92
CA SER A 221 -21.51 6.75 33.19
C SER A 221 -22.77 6.96 34.05
N THR A 222 -22.63 7.12 35.36
CA THR A 222 -23.78 7.32 36.26
C THR A 222 -24.23 8.79 36.23
N PRO A 223 -25.49 9.10 35.87
CA PRO A 223 -25.96 10.47 35.79
C PRO A 223 -26.11 11.11 37.17
N GLY A 224 -25.77 12.39 37.28
CA GLY A 224 -26.03 13.23 38.45
C GLY A 224 -27.19 14.19 38.22
N ILE A 225 -27.83 14.62 39.32
CA ILE A 225 -28.81 15.71 39.32
C ILE A 225 -28.75 16.48 40.64
N ASN A 226 -28.80 17.80 40.56
CA ASN A 226 -28.74 18.73 41.70
C ASN A 226 -30.15 18.99 42.28
N ALA A 227 -30.21 19.60 43.46
CA ALA A 227 -31.48 19.89 44.15
C ALA A 227 -32.34 20.95 43.44
N ASP A 228 -31.74 21.77 42.59
CA ASP A 228 -32.41 22.77 41.73
C ASP A 228 -32.84 22.21 40.36
N GLY A 229 -32.65 20.90 40.13
CA GLY A 229 -32.91 20.24 38.85
C GLY A 229 -31.81 20.39 37.79
N THR A 230 -30.72 21.10 38.08
CA THR A 230 -29.58 21.20 37.14
C THR A 230 -28.77 19.90 37.10
N ALA A 231 -28.14 19.62 35.96
CA ALA A 231 -27.20 18.51 35.82
C ALA A 231 -25.74 18.97 36.08
N PRO A 232 -24.92 18.20 36.81
CA PRO A 232 -23.49 18.44 36.91
C PRO A 232 -22.76 18.07 35.60
N SER A 233 -21.49 18.48 35.48
CA SER A 233 -20.64 18.13 34.34
C SER A 233 -20.59 16.61 34.12
N GLY A 234 -20.80 16.16 32.87
CA GLY A 234 -20.93 14.74 32.53
C GLY A 234 -22.37 14.20 32.66
N SER A 235 -23.39 15.03 32.76
CA SER A 235 -24.80 14.63 32.71
C SER A 235 -25.63 15.66 31.95
N TYR A 236 -26.66 15.22 31.23
CA TYR A 236 -27.48 16.06 30.36
C TYR A 236 -28.91 16.17 30.91
N VAL A 237 -29.44 17.39 31.04
CA VAL A 237 -30.86 17.58 31.39
C VAL A 237 -31.73 17.20 30.18
N TYR A 238 -32.71 16.32 30.40
CA TYR A 238 -33.65 15.91 29.38
C TYR A 238 -34.64 17.03 29.06
N SER A 239 -34.75 17.38 27.78
CA SER A 239 -35.63 18.45 27.27
C SER A 239 -36.40 18.07 26.00
N ALA A 240 -35.88 17.11 25.23
CA ALA A 240 -36.53 16.51 24.07
C ALA A 240 -36.00 15.07 23.86
N ALA A 241 -36.71 14.27 23.07
CA ALA A 241 -36.26 12.95 22.67
C ALA A 241 -34.95 13.01 21.88
N PHE A 242 -34.07 12.02 22.06
CA PHE A 242 -32.74 11.98 21.46
C PHE A 242 -32.44 10.66 20.75
N ALA A 243 -31.73 10.75 19.62
CA ALA A 243 -31.15 9.59 18.95
C ALA A 243 -29.82 9.17 19.59
N ILE A 244 -29.45 7.91 19.39
CA ILE A 244 -28.17 7.32 19.81
C ILE A 244 -27.37 6.86 18.59
N PRO A 245 -26.03 6.65 18.70
CA PRO A 245 -25.20 6.30 17.55
C PRO A 245 -25.63 5.00 16.87
N ASN A 246 -25.60 4.99 15.53
CA ASN A 246 -25.69 3.74 14.78
C ASN A 246 -24.41 2.90 14.95
N ASN A 247 -24.52 1.59 14.78
CA ASN A 247 -23.44 0.61 14.88
C ASN A 247 -22.78 0.57 16.28
N ALA A 248 -23.58 0.77 17.32
CA ALA A 248 -23.13 0.84 18.71
C ALA A 248 -24.08 0.13 19.68
N THR A 249 -23.52 -0.41 20.77
CA THR A 249 -24.26 -0.74 21.99
C THR A 249 -24.16 0.47 22.92
N THR A 250 -25.31 1.05 23.27
CA THR A 250 -25.42 2.29 24.05
C THR A 250 -26.18 2.01 25.35
N ASP A 251 -25.51 2.20 26.48
CA ASP A 251 -26.14 2.14 27.81
C ASP A 251 -26.66 3.54 28.19
N VAL A 252 -27.99 3.72 28.10
CA VAL A 252 -28.65 4.96 28.52
C VAL A 252 -29.00 4.85 30.00
N LYS A 253 -28.45 5.74 30.82
CA LYS A 253 -28.71 5.81 32.26
C LYS A 253 -29.40 7.12 32.62
N VAL A 254 -30.37 7.06 33.52
CA VAL A 254 -31.29 8.17 33.82
C VAL A 254 -31.54 8.29 35.32
N ILE A 255 -31.61 9.51 35.83
CA ILE A 255 -32.06 9.87 37.19
C ILE A 255 -33.06 11.05 37.12
N ALA A 256 -34.07 11.06 37.97
CA ALA A 256 -35.07 12.11 38.06
C ALA A 256 -35.13 12.73 39.46
N ILE A 257 -35.66 13.95 39.54
CA ILE A 257 -35.94 14.66 40.80
C ILE A 257 -37.31 15.35 40.74
N ASP A 258 -38.07 15.31 41.83
CA ASP A 258 -39.31 16.07 41.99
C ASP A 258 -39.06 17.49 42.53
N LYS A 259 -40.13 18.28 42.73
CA LYS A 259 -40.01 19.64 43.26
C LYS A 259 -39.78 19.71 44.78
N ALA A 260 -40.06 18.65 45.52
CA ALA A 260 -39.70 18.52 46.93
C ALA A 260 -38.22 18.12 47.12
N GLY A 261 -37.55 17.64 46.07
CA GLY A 261 -36.15 17.27 46.02
C GLY A 261 -35.87 15.76 46.17
N ASN A 262 -36.88 14.89 46.20
CA ASN A 262 -36.62 13.44 46.26
C ASN A 262 -36.07 12.97 44.90
N LYS A 263 -35.05 12.12 44.93
CA LYS A 263 -34.37 11.60 43.73
C LYS A 263 -34.73 10.16 43.47
N SER A 264 -34.97 9.83 42.20
CA SER A 264 -35.19 8.44 41.76
C SER A 264 -33.95 7.57 41.98
N ALA A 265 -34.12 6.25 41.96
CA ALA A 265 -33.01 5.35 41.64
C ALA A 265 -32.52 5.60 40.21
N VAL A 266 -31.24 5.28 39.93
CA VAL A 266 -30.69 5.35 38.57
C VAL A 266 -31.24 4.18 37.75
N SER A 267 -32.00 4.51 36.71
CA SER A 267 -32.55 3.53 35.77
C SER A 267 -31.61 3.35 34.58
N THR A 268 -31.42 2.12 34.10
CA THR A 268 -30.50 1.78 32.99
C THR A 268 -31.25 1.02 31.90
N SER A 269 -31.11 1.46 30.65
CA SER A 269 -31.67 0.80 29.46
C SER A 269 -30.59 0.65 28.39
N GLN A 270 -30.32 -0.58 27.95
CA GLN A 270 -29.36 -0.86 26.89
C GLN A 270 -30.04 -0.89 25.52
N TYR A 271 -29.42 -0.24 24.54
CA TYR A 271 -29.88 -0.19 23.16
C TYR A 271 -28.75 -0.65 22.22
N ILE A 272 -29.03 -1.63 21.36
CA ILE A 272 -28.10 -2.10 20.34
C ILE A 272 -28.62 -1.63 18.98
N VAL A 273 -27.91 -0.72 18.32
CA VAL A 273 -28.35 -0.14 17.04
C VAL A 273 -27.40 -0.56 15.93
N ALA A 274 -27.93 -1.18 14.88
CA ALA A 274 -27.16 -1.65 13.72
C ALA A 274 -28.04 -1.58 12.46
N VAL A 275 -28.24 -0.37 11.97
CA VAL A 275 -29.17 -0.01 10.89
C VAL A 275 -28.45 0.09 9.56
N GLY A 276 -28.98 -0.59 8.54
CA GLY A 276 -28.39 -0.70 7.21
C GLY A 276 -27.63 -2.02 7.02
N ASN A 277 -27.44 -2.42 5.76
CA ASN A 277 -26.68 -3.61 5.42
C ASN A 277 -25.16 -3.32 5.53
N PRO A 278 -24.36 -4.24 6.09
CA PRO A 278 -22.91 -4.07 6.19
C PRO A 278 -22.23 -4.12 4.82
N THR A 279 -21.31 -3.19 4.59
CA THR A 279 -20.41 -3.15 3.43
C THR A 279 -19.18 -4.00 3.70
N ILE A 280 -19.09 -5.17 3.06
CA ILE A 280 -17.91 -6.04 3.17
C ILE A 280 -16.89 -5.68 2.08
N THR A 281 -15.65 -5.41 2.49
CA THR A 281 -14.51 -5.17 1.60
C THR A 281 -13.58 -6.38 1.62
N ILE A 282 -13.25 -6.93 0.46
CA ILE A 282 -12.18 -7.95 0.33
C ILE A 282 -10.88 -7.22 0.03
N ASN A 283 -9.98 -7.19 1.01
CA ASN A 283 -8.71 -6.47 0.96
C ASN A 283 -7.69 -7.16 0.05
N SER A 284 -7.59 -8.50 0.13
CA SER A 284 -6.70 -9.29 -0.73
C SER A 284 -7.10 -10.77 -0.74
N VAL A 285 -6.63 -11.49 -1.76
CA VAL A 285 -6.82 -12.95 -1.93
C VAL A 285 -5.50 -13.54 -2.41
N SER A 286 -4.93 -14.51 -1.69
CA SER A 286 -3.55 -14.97 -1.91
C SER A 286 -3.37 -15.85 -3.16
N LYS A 287 -4.39 -16.62 -3.53
CA LYS A 287 -4.47 -17.41 -4.76
C LYS A 287 -5.86 -17.24 -5.38
N SER A 288 -5.97 -16.89 -6.66
CA SER A 288 -7.25 -16.92 -7.39
C SER A 288 -7.44 -18.26 -8.10
N ASP A 289 -6.38 -18.80 -8.69
CA ASP A 289 -6.28 -20.17 -9.17
C ASP A 289 -5.51 -21.01 -8.13
N LEU A 290 -5.98 -22.23 -7.83
CA LEU A 290 -5.32 -23.14 -6.89
C LEU A 290 -5.69 -24.61 -7.12
N ARG A 291 -4.91 -25.53 -6.56
CA ARG A 291 -5.20 -26.96 -6.59
C ARG A 291 -6.12 -27.35 -5.42
N SER A 292 -6.84 -28.47 -5.53
CA SER A 292 -7.66 -29.01 -4.43
C SER A 292 -6.83 -29.41 -3.19
N ALA A 293 -5.51 -29.61 -3.35
CA ALA A 293 -4.59 -29.87 -2.24
C ALA A 293 -4.07 -28.59 -1.55
N ASP A 294 -4.29 -27.41 -2.13
CA ASP A 294 -3.82 -26.13 -1.62
C ASP A 294 -4.91 -25.40 -0.81
N SER A 295 -4.65 -24.16 -0.42
CA SER A 295 -5.66 -23.23 0.13
C SER A 295 -5.40 -21.80 -0.37
N SER A 296 -6.42 -20.95 -0.27
CA SER A 296 -6.32 -19.51 -0.53
C SER A 296 -6.71 -18.72 0.72
N VAL A 297 -5.94 -17.69 1.04
CA VAL A 297 -6.21 -16.79 2.17
C VAL A 297 -6.93 -15.55 1.65
N ILE A 298 -8.15 -15.34 2.12
CA ILE A 298 -8.95 -14.14 1.88
C ILE A 298 -8.81 -13.24 3.11
N LYS A 299 -8.27 -12.04 2.90
CA LYS A 299 -8.28 -10.95 3.89
C LYS A 299 -9.42 -10.00 3.56
N TRP A 300 -10.26 -9.70 4.54
CA TRP A 300 -11.48 -8.92 4.34
C TRP A 300 -11.86 -8.16 5.62
N GLN A 301 -12.76 -7.19 5.50
CA GLN A 301 -13.26 -6.39 6.63
C GLN A 301 -14.70 -5.96 6.40
N SER A 302 -15.39 -5.57 7.47
CA SER A 302 -16.76 -5.05 7.45
C SER A 302 -16.82 -3.68 8.11
N ASP A 303 -17.65 -2.78 7.61
CA ASP A 303 -17.93 -1.47 8.24
C ASP A 303 -18.74 -1.59 9.54
N ILE A 304 -19.62 -2.58 9.64
CA ILE A 304 -20.42 -2.91 10.85
C ILE A 304 -19.95 -4.24 11.45
N ALA A 305 -19.97 -4.33 12.78
CA ALA A 305 -19.70 -5.59 13.50
C ALA A 305 -20.86 -6.59 13.38
N GLY A 306 -20.54 -7.88 13.37
CA GLY A 306 -21.55 -8.95 13.26
C GLY A 306 -20.96 -10.36 13.22
N THR A 307 -21.81 -11.36 13.02
CA THR A 307 -21.40 -12.75 12.78
C THR A 307 -21.31 -13.01 11.28
N TYR A 308 -20.35 -13.85 10.86
CA TYR A 308 -20.13 -14.17 9.45
C TYR A 308 -20.15 -15.67 9.16
N GLU A 309 -20.40 -16.00 7.90
CA GLU A 309 -20.33 -17.33 7.33
C GLU A 309 -19.80 -17.24 5.88
N PHE A 310 -18.91 -18.16 5.50
CA PHE A 310 -18.50 -18.32 4.10
C PHE A 310 -19.34 -19.40 3.40
N ARG A 311 -19.74 -19.10 2.16
CA ARG A 311 -20.65 -19.89 1.33
C ARG A 311 -20.16 -20.01 -0.11
N LEU A 312 -20.65 -21.01 -0.82
CA LEU A 312 -20.33 -21.30 -2.22
C LEU A 312 -21.54 -21.01 -3.13
N GLY A 313 -21.31 -20.22 -4.16
CA GLY A 313 -22.33 -19.80 -5.10
C GLY A 313 -23.29 -18.77 -4.50
N GLY A 314 -24.58 -18.98 -4.76
CA GLY A 314 -25.65 -18.03 -4.44
C GLY A 314 -25.56 -16.71 -5.20
N THR A 315 -26.60 -15.89 -5.10
CA THR A 315 -26.63 -14.51 -5.65
C THR A 315 -26.55 -13.45 -4.56
N ASN A 316 -27.00 -13.78 -3.35
CA ASN A 316 -27.05 -12.93 -2.16
C ASN A 316 -26.79 -13.80 -0.91
N CYS A 317 -27.19 -13.34 0.27
CA CYS A 317 -27.11 -14.10 1.52
C CYS A 317 -28.48 -14.37 2.19
N THR A 318 -29.57 -14.44 1.41
CA THR A 318 -30.92 -14.72 1.91
C THR A 318 -31.33 -16.16 1.61
N SER A 319 -32.26 -16.71 2.41
CA SER A 319 -32.71 -18.10 2.27
C SER A 319 -33.21 -18.41 0.87
N GLY A 320 -32.91 -19.62 0.37
CA GLY A 320 -33.20 -20.05 -1.01
C GLY A 320 -32.17 -19.62 -2.06
N THR A 321 -31.49 -18.48 -1.88
CA THR A 321 -30.49 -17.94 -2.83
C THR A 321 -29.08 -17.77 -2.24
N ASN A 322 -28.89 -18.24 -1.00
CA ASN A 322 -27.67 -18.13 -0.18
C ASN A 322 -26.46 -18.96 -0.68
N GLY A 323 -26.68 -19.91 -1.59
CA GLY A 323 -25.68 -20.96 -1.89
C GLY A 323 -25.49 -21.95 -0.73
N THR A 324 -24.53 -22.87 -0.87
CA THR A 324 -24.21 -23.87 0.16
C THR A 324 -23.19 -23.31 1.16
N ALA A 325 -23.25 -23.75 2.42
CA ALA A 325 -22.14 -23.51 3.36
C ALA A 325 -20.90 -24.31 2.91
N LEU A 326 -19.70 -23.81 3.19
CA LEU A 326 -18.49 -24.64 3.04
C LEU A 326 -18.52 -25.82 4.03
N SER A 327 -17.79 -26.88 3.69
CA SER A 327 -17.54 -28.00 4.58
C SER A 327 -16.02 -28.14 4.80
N PRO A 328 -15.51 -28.01 6.05
CA PRO A 328 -16.24 -27.60 7.25
C PRO A 328 -16.77 -26.15 7.14
N ALA A 329 -17.80 -25.83 7.94
CA ALA A 329 -18.39 -24.49 7.94
C ALA A 329 -17.41 -23.46 8.52
N ILE A 330 -17.13 -22.41 7.74
CA ILE A 330 -16.22 -21.33 8.14
C ILE A 330 -17.05 -20.15 8.60
N THR A 331 -17.16 -19.99 9.92
CA THR A 331 -17.95 -18.96 10.59
C THR A 331 -17.13 -18.22 11.64
N GLY A 332 -17.64 -17.09 12.14
CA GLY A 332 -17.04 -16.36 13.26
C GLY A 332 -17.76 -15.04 13.54
N SER A 333 -17.06 -14.13 14.22
CA SER A 333 -17.47 -12.74 14.39
C SER A 333 -16.41 -11.78 13.83
N ALA A 334 -16.87 -10.64 13.32
CA ALA A 334 -16.02 -9.56 12.85
C ALA A 334 -16.33 -8.28 13.63
N THR A 335 -15.30 -7.54 14.02
CA THR A 335 -15.41 -6.19 14.56
C THR A 335 -15.37 -5.16 13.44
N ALA A 336 -16.08 -4.04 13.63
CA ALA A 336 -16.14 -2.95 12.67
C ALA A 336 -14.73 -2.45 12.30
N ALA A 337 -14.52 -2.18 11.01
CA ALA A 337 -13.27 -1.69 10.40
C ALA A 337 -12.00 -2.51 10.72
N THR A 338 -12.13 -3.77 11.16
CA THR A 338 -11.01 -4.65 11.49
C THR A 338 -10.81 -5.71 10.41
N GLU A 339 -9.56 -5.98 10.01
CA GLU A 339 -9.27 -7.06 9.05
C GLU A 339 -9.39 -8.44 9.69
N VAL A 340 -10.27 -9.25 9.11
CA VAL A 340 -10.38 -10.70 9.34
C VAL A 340 -9.56 -11.42 8.27
N THR A 341 -8.77 -12.40 8.70
CA THR A 341 -8.04 -13.31 7.80
C THR A 341 -8.74 -14.67 7.80
N THR A 342 -9.12 -15.16 6.63
CA THR A 342 -9.85 -16.43 6.47
C THR A 342 -9.18 -17.33 5.44
N THR A 343 -8.84 -18.55 5.83
CA THR A 343 -8.27 -19.56 4.92
C THR A 343 -9.38 -20.43 4.33
N ILE A 344 -9.45 -20.49 3.00
CA ILE A 344 -10.37 -21.33 2.23
C ILE A 344 -9.61 -22.57 1.73
N PRO A 345 -9.93 -23.79 2.20
CA PRO A 345 -9.33 -25.03 1.69
C PRO A 345 -9.77 -25.29 0.24
N GLY A 346 -8.82 -25.64 -0.65
CA GLY A 346 -9.14 -26.05 -2.01
C GLY A 346 -9.91 -27.38 -2.07
N SER A 347 -9.82 -28.20 -1.02
CA SER A 347 -10.56 -29.46 -0.87
C SER A 347 -12.05 -29.26 -0.53
N SER A 348 -12.45 -28.04 -0.14
CA SER A 348 -13.85 -27.66 0.06
C SER A 348 -14.51 -27.14 -1.23
N LEU A 349 -13.80 -27.13 -2.36
CA LEU A 349 -14.21 -26.53 -3.63
C LEU A 349 -14.26 -27.59 -4.76
N ALA A 350 -15.16 -27.42 -5.73
CA ALA A 350 -15.26 -28.28 -6.91
C ALA A 350 -14.23 -27.87 -7.98
N VAL A 351 -13.89 -28.76 -8.93
CA VAL A 351 -13.02 -28.39 -10.07
C VAL A 351 -13.67 -27.29 -10.93
N GLY A 352 -12.89 -26.30 -11.35
CA GLY A 352 -13.33 -25.11 -12.05
C GLY A 352 -13.71 -23.93 -11.14
N ALA A 353 -14.52 -23.01 -11.66
CA ALA A 353 -14.82 -21.72 -11.02
C ALA A 353 -15.86 -21.84 -9.87
N ASN A 354 -15.44 -21.51 -8.65
CA ASN A 354 -16.25 -21.46 -7.44
C ASN A 354 -16.41 -20.00 -6.98
N THR A 355 -17.64 -19.48 -6.93
CA THR A 355 -17.89 -18.17 -6.29
C THR A 355 -17.88 -18.34 -4.77
N VAL A 356 -16.79 -17.94 -4.12
CA VAL A 356 -16.68 -17.92 -2.66
C VAL A 356 -17.24 -16.60 -2.14
N ARG A 357 -18.30 -16.68 -1.34
CA ARG A 357 -19.08 -15.55 -0.81
C ARG A 357 -18.90 -15.48 0.70
N VAL A 358 -18.60 -14.29 1.21
CA VAL A 358 -18.71 -13.99 2.64
C VAL A 358 -20.03 -13.30 2.90
N CYS A 359 -20.80 -13.84 3.82
CA CYS A 359 -22.04 -13.27 4.34
C CYS A 359 -21.79 -12.76 5.76
N LEU A 360 -22.22 -11.54 6.09
CA LEU A 360 -22.18 -11.01 7.45
C LEU A 360 -23.57 -10.51 7.87
N THR A 361 -24.00 -10.97 9.04
CA THR A 361 -25.25 -10.61 9.70
C THR A 361 -24.95 -9.75 10.92
N THR A 362 -25.48 -8.54 10.93
CA THR A 362 -25.38 -7.61 12.07
C THR A 362 -26.27 -8.04 13.23
N SER A 363 -26.06 -7.48 14.42
CA SER A 363 -26.97 -7.67 15.56
C SER A 363 -28.41 -7.24 15.26
N GLY A 364 -28.60 -6.26 14.37
CA GLY A 364 -29.91 -5.81 13.87
C GLY A 364 -30.55 -6.73 12.82
N SER A 365 -29.99 -7.91 12.56
CA SER A 365 -30.41 -8.86 11.50
C SER A 365 -30.29 -8.34 10.06
N ASN A 366 -29.71 -7.16 9.83
CA ASN A 366 -29.34 -6.70 8.49
C ASN A 366 -28.16 -7.51 7.96
N VAL A 367 -28.19 -7.89 6.68
CA VAL A 367 -27.25 -8.82 6.04
C VAL A 367 -26.58 -8.17 4.85
N GLY A 368 -25.25 -8.28 4.78
CA GLY A 368 -24.42 -7.80 3.68
C GLY A 368 -23.43 -8.86 3.22
N TYR A 369 -22.85 -8.65 2.04
CA TYR A 369 -22.01 -9.66 1.40
C TYR A 369 -20.98 -9.08 0.44
N ASN A 370 -19.92 -9.85 0.20
CA ASN A 370 -19.02 -9.71 -0.93
C ASN A 370 -18.53 -11.10 -1.36
N SER A 371 -17.95 -11.24 -2.56
CA SER A 371 -17.55 -12.53 -3.12
C SER A 371 -16.36 -12.44 -4.06
N LYS A 372 -15.55 -13.48 -4.09
CA LYS A 372 -14.47 -13.68 -5.08
C LYS A 372 -14.62 -15.05 -5.73
N THR A 373 -14.43 -15.13 -7.04
CA THR A 373 -14.26 -16.42 -7.71
C THR A 373 -12.88 -16.99 -7.40
N LEU A 374 -12.84 -18.21 -6.89
CA LEU A 374 -11.63 -19.05 -6.83
C LEU A 374 -11.79 -20.18 -7.86
N ASN A 375 -10.76 -20.43 -8.64
CA ASN A 375 -10.75 -21.46 -9.68
C ASN A 375 -9.90 -22.64 -9.22
N ILE A 376 -10.50 -23.84 -9.15
CA ILE A 376 -9.75 -25.07 -8.86
C ILE A 376 -9.25 -25.65 -10.17
N ASP A 377 -7.94 -25.78 -10.29
CA ASP A 377 -7.34 -26.63 -11.32
C ASP A 377 -6.38 -27.67 -10.73
N ASN A 378 -6.58 -28.92 -11.16
CA ASN A 378 -5.75 -30.07 -10.82
C ASN A 378 -5.14 -30.72 -12.09
N THR A 379 -5.35 -30.10 -13.25
CA THR A 379 -4.79 -30.51 -14.53
C THR A 379 -3.32 -30.10 -14.56
N ALA A 380 -2.44 -30.96 -15.04
CA ALA A 380 -1.06 -30.57 -15.27
C ALA A 380 -0.92 -30.00 -16.69
N PRO A 381 -0.32 -28.81 -16.88
CA PRO A 381 -0.06 -28.28 -18.21
C PRO A 381 0.86 -29.23 -18.99
N THR A 382 0.80 -29.16 -20.31
CA THR A 382 1.67 -29.96 -21.21
C THR A 382 2.28 -29.06 -22.27
N VAL A 383 3.48 -29.40 -22.75
CA VAL A 383 4.07 -28.73 -23.93
C VAL A 383 3.40 -29.31 -25.18
N SER A 384 2.61 -28.50 -25.89
CA SER A 384 1.93 -28.90 -27.12
C SER A 384 2.84 -28.86 -28.35
N SER A 385 3.78 -27.92 -28.39
CA SER A 385 4.75 -27.76 -29.48
C SER A 385 5.97 -26.95 -29.07
N ALA A 386 7.04 -27.07 -29.87
CA ALA A 386 8.24 -26.25 -29.77
C ALA A 386 8.66 -25.74 -31.16
N THR A 387 9.20 -24.53 -31.22
CA THR A 387 9.63 -23.85 -32.45
C THR A 387 11.01 -23.21 -32.24
N PRO A 388 12.07 -23.64 -32.94
CA PRO A 388 12.13 -24.76 -33.89
C PRO A 388 11.76 -26.11 -33.26
N SER A 389 11.30 -27.06 -34.08
CA SER A 389 10.85 -28.37 -33.59
C SER A 389 11.99 -29.17 -32.96
N ASN A 390 11.68 -29.93 -31.91
CA ASN A 390 12.65 -30.76 -31.21
C ASN A 390 13.32 -31.75 -32.17
N ASN A 391 14.66 -31.85 -32.10
CA ASN A 391 15.53 -32.60 -33.00
C ASN A 391 15.68 -31.99 -34.41
N SER A 392 15.46 -30.68 -34.59
CA SER A 392 15.84 -29.96 -35.82
C SER A 392 17.36 -30.02 -36.03
N LEU A 393 17.81 -30.47 -37.21
CA LEU A 393 19.23 -30.74 -37.49
C LEU A 393 19.95 -29.69 -38.35
N SER A 394 19.21 -28.76 -38.96
CA SER A 394 19.74 -27.72 -39.86
C SER A 394 19.20 -26.34 -39.45
N LEU A 395 19.47 -25.93 -38.21
CA LEU A 395 19.19 -24.55 -37.79
C LEU A 395 20.20 -23.59 -38.45
N SER A 396 19.74 -22.41 -38.87
CA SER A 396 20.67 -21.33 -39.20
C SER A 396 21.53 -20.97 -37.99
N VAL A 397 22.77 -20.54 -38.22
CA VAL A 397 23.59 -19.91 -37.18
C VAL A 397 22.93 -18.67 -36.57
N ASP A 398 22.00 -18.03 -37.29
CA ASP A 398 21.19 -16.90 -36.81
C ASP A 398 19.93 -17.31 -36.00
N GLN A 399 19.75 -18.60 -35.68
CA GLN A 399 18.60 -19.07 -34.90
C GLN A 399 18.70 -18.63 -33.43
N ASN A 400 18.25 -17.41 -33.16
CA ASN A 400 18.34 -16.78 -31.84
C ASN A 400 17.26 -17.25 -30.85
N THR A 401 16.06 -17.60 -31.33
CA THR A 401 14.87 -17.79 -30.49
C THR A 401 14.37 -19.23 -30.46
N PHE A 402 13.90 -19.68 -29.30
CA PHE A 402 13.37 -21.01 -29.03
C PHE A 402 12.09 -20.89 -28.21
N ALA A 403 10.95 -21.23 -28.82
CA ALA A 403 9.62 -21.05 -28.24
C ALA A 403 8.94 -22.38 -27.89
N PHE A 404 8.14 -22.36 -26.83
CA PHE A 404 7.36 -23.46 -26.27
C PHE A 404 5.91 -23.00 -26.23
N VAL A 405 4.98 -23.79 -26.75
CA VAL A 405 3.54 -23.55 -26.56
C VAL A 405 3.01 -24.57 -25.58
N PHE A 406 2.37 -24.11 -24.52
CA PHE A 406 1.72 -24.94 -23.51
C PHE A 406 0.23 -25.14 -23.83
N SER A 407 -0.36 -26.22 -23.32
CA SER A 407 -1.80 -26.52 -23.48
C SER A 407 -2.72 -25.48 -22.82
N GLU A 408 -2.19 -24.63 -21.96
CA GLU A 408 -2.94 -23.67 -21.13
C GLU A 408 -2.03 -22.53 -20.64
N ALA A 409 -2.60 -21.57 -19.92
CA ALA A 409 -1.96 -20.32 -19.58
C ALA A 409 -1.17 -20.38 -18.25
N MET A 410 0.15 -20.40 -18.38
CA MET A 410 1.12 -20.63 -17.29
C MET A 410 1.21 -19.48 -16.27
N ASP A 411 1.84 -19.75 -15.12
CA ASP A 411 2.32 -18.68 -14.24
C ASP A 411 3.53 -17.99 -14.87
N LYS A 412 3.48 -16.65 -14.88
CA LYS A 412 4.48 -15.76 -15.47
C LYS A 412 5.32 -15.03 -14.42
N SER A 413 5.20 -15.40 -13.15
CA SER A 413 6.01 -14.86 -12.05
C SER A 413 7.50 -15.22 -12.15
N VAL A 414 7.82 -16.30 -12.90
CA VAL A 414 9.17 -16.81 -13.15
C VAL A 414 9.47 -16.84 -14.65
N THR A 415 10.75 -16.72 -15.02
CA THR A 415 11.26 -16.86 -16.39
C THR A 415 12.45 -17.83 -16.41
N PRO A 416 12.19 -19.15 -16.50
CA PRO A 416 13.23 -20.18 -16.40
C PRO A 416 14.21 -20.17 -17.58
N LEU A 417 15.51 -20.11 -17.31
CA LEU A 417 16.55 -20.24 -18.34
C LEU A 417 17.09 -21.67 -18.38
N PRO A 418 17.38 -22.24 -19.57
CA PRO A 418 17.88 -23.60 -19.68
C PRO A 418 19.38 -23.72 -19.41
N GLU A 419 19.79 -24.91 -18.99
CA GLU A 419 21.15 -25.39 -19.13
C GLU A 419 21.40 -25.70 -20.62
N HIS A 420 22.47 -25.15 -21.21
CA HIS A 420 22.88 -25.44 -22.59
C HIS A 420 24.02 -26.46 -22.58
N HIS A 421 23.86 -27.60 -23.26
CA HIS A 421 24.85 -28.68 -23.28
C HIS A 421 25.32 -29.01 -24.69
N ASP A 422 26.64 -29.23 -24.84
CA ASP A 422 27.24 -29.74 -26.07
C ASP A 422 27.02 -31.26 -26.15
N SER A 423 26.15 -31.70 -27.07
CA SER A 423 25.84 -33.11 -27.28
C SER A 423 26.78 -33.80 -28.26
N GLY A 424 27.79 -33.08 -28.79
CA GLY A 424 28.90 -33.65 -29.55
C GLY A 424 30.03 -34.22 -28.68
N VAL A 425 30.05 -33.92 -27.38
CA VAL A 425 31.12 -34.35 -26.47
C VAL A 425 30.60 -35.37 -25.46
N SER A 426 31.34 -36.47 -25.28
CA SER A 426 30.98 -37.52 -24.33
C SER A 426 30.85 -36.95 -22.91
N GLY A 427 29.76 -37.32 -22.23
CA GLY A 427 29.36 -36.73 -20.94
C GLY A 427 28.42 -35.52 -21.06
N ASN A 428 28.15 -35.01 -22.27
CA ASN A 428 27.30 -33.85 -22.56
C ASN A 428 27.65 -32.62 -21.68
N PRO A 429 28.89 -32.09 -21.74
CA PRO A 429 29.30 -30.98 -20.89
C PRO A 429 28.41 -29.74 -21.10
N GLN A 430 28.04 -29.11 -19.99
CA GLN A 430 27.33 -27.84 -20.00
C GLN A 430 28.29 -26.73 -20.48
N ILE A 431 27.80 -25.87 -21.37
CA ILE A 431 28.46 -24.61 -21.75
C ILE A 431 27.63 -23.48 -21.14
N ALA A 432 28.26 -22.60 -20.37
CA ALA A 432 27.57 -21.47 -19.79
C ALA A 432 27.24 -20.45 -20.89
N TRP A 433 25.95 -20.13 -21.03
CA TRP A 433 25.45 -19.21 -22.05
C TRP A 433 24.87 -17.95 -21.37
N PRO A 434 25.73 -17.03 -20.91
CA PRO A 434 25.33 -15.98 -19.96
C PRO A 434 24.40 -14.92 -20.56
N THR A 435 24.25 -14.89 -21.89
CA THR A 435 23.42 -13.92 -22.63
C THR A 435 21.95 -14.33 -22.76
N MET A 436 21.53 -15.50 -22.28
CA MET A 436 20.14 -15.95 -22.46
C MET A 436 19.11 -15.05 -21.76
N THR A 437 17.99 -14.78 -22.43
CA THR A 437 16.82 -14.12 -21.83
C THR A 437 15.54 -14.91 -22.09
N GLY A 438 14.62 -14.87 -21.13
CA GLY A 438 13.34 -15.57 -21.18
C GLY A 438 12.16 -14.60 -21.14
N ALA A 439 11.13 -14.86 -21.94
CA ALA A 439 9.94 -14.02 -22.03
C ALA A 439 8.66 -14.86 -22.20
N TRP A 440 7.58 -14.43 -21.56
CA TRP A 440 6.24 -15.00 -21.74
C TRP A 440 5.38 -14.13 -22.66
N SER A 441 4.46 -14.76 -23.39
CA SER A 441 3.37 -14.08 -24.10
C SER A 441 2.39 -13.37 -23.15
N SER A 442 1.56 -12.50 -23.72
CA SER A 442 0.52 -11.76 -22.97
C SER A 442 -0.55 -12.69 -22.38
N ASP A 443 -0.94 -13.75 -23.08
CA ASP A 443 -1.85 -14.80 -22.60
C ASP A 443 -1.20 -15.78 -21.61
N GLY A 444 0.12 -16.02 -21.72
CA GLY A 444 0.85 -17.05 -20.97
C GLY A 444 0.83 -18.44 -21.59
N LEU A 445 0.37 -18.58 -22.84
CA LEU A 445 0.43 -19.85 -23.59
C LEU A 445 1.82 -20.13 -24.17
N THR A 446 2.61 -19.10 -24.46
CA THR A 446 3.92 -19.24 -25.12
C THR A 446 5.05 -18.71 -24.23
N TYR A 447 6.07 -19.54 -24.04
CA TYR A 447 7.36 -19.10 -23.50
C TYR A 447 8.38 -19.03 -24.62
N THR A 448 9.28 -18.04 -24.59
CA THR A 448 10.36 -17.88 -25.57
C THR A 448 11.66 -17.60 -24.86
N VAL A 449 12.68 -18.42 -25.13
CA VAL A 449 14.08 -18.16 -24.79
C VAL A 449 14.78 -17.55 -25.98
N SER A 450 15.58 -16.52 -25.76
CA SER A 450 16.48 -15.92 -26.75
C SER A 450 17.93 -16.13 -26.30
N LEU A 451 18.80 -16.63 -27.18
CA LEU A 451 20.21 -16.88 -26.88
C LEU A 451 21.04 -15.59 -26.86
N ASN A 452 20.59 -14.58 -27.59
CA ASN A 452 21.23 -13.27 -27.82
C ASN A 452 22.68 -13.36 -28.31
N SER A 453 22.96 -14.37 -29.15
CA SER A 453 24.18 -14.57 -29.94
C SER A 453 23.86 -15.50 -31.11
N LYS A 454 24.67 -15.45 -32.18
CA LYS A 454 24.69 -16.54 -33.17
C LYS A 454 25.08 -17.87 -32.51
N LEU A 455 24.57 -18.97 -33.05
CA LEU A 455 25.03 -20.32 -32.78
C LEU A 455 26.39 -20.60 -33.48
N PRO A 456 27.25 -21.46 -32.92
CA PRO A 456 28.42 -21.98 -33.61
C PRO A 456 28.01 -22.89 -34.78
N GLU A 457 28.83 -23.04 -35.82
CA GLU A 457 28.50 -23.87 -37.00
C GLU A 457 28.62 -25.37 -36.70
N PHE A 458 27.75 -26.19 -37.29
CA PHE A 458 27.70 -27.65 -37.08
C PHE A 458 27.63 -28.08 -35.60
N HIS A 459 27.05 -27.24 -34.74
CA HIS A 459 27.02 -27.46 -33.30
C HIS A 459 25.86 -28.39 -32.91
N ASN A 460 26.17 -29.59 -32.43
CA ASN A 460 25.19 -30.45 -31.77
C ASN A 460 25.00 -29.96 -30.31
N PHE A 461 23.79 -29.57 -29.93
CA PHE A 461 23.49 -29.15 -28.56
C PHE A 461 22.11 -29.62 -28.08
N TYR A 462 21.82 -29.40 -26.80
CA TYR A 462 20.45 -29.36 -26.31
C TYR A 462 20.24 -28.26 -25.26
N LEU A 463 19.00 -27.77 -25.21
CA LEU A 463 18.50 -26.93 -24.12
C LEU A 463 17.78 -27.83 -23.11
N LEU A 464 18.13 -27.70 -21.83
CA LEU A 464 17.61 -28.52 -20.74
C LEU A 464 17.00 -27.64 -19.64
N PHE A 465 15.73 -27.88 -19.32
CA PHE A 465 15.00 -27.21 -18.23
C PHE A 465 14.56 -28.25 -17.21
N ASN A 466 14.33 -27.84 -15.96
CA ASN A 466 13.55 -28.66 -15.03
C ASN A 466 12.07 -28.50 -15.39
N ASP A 467 11.28 -29.57 -15.26
CA ASP A 467 9.83 -29.48 -15.38
C ASP A 467 9.24 -28.55 -14.29
N SER A 468 9.74 -28.70 -13.06
CA SER A 468 9.29 -27.97 -11.88
C SER A 468 9.50 -26.46 -11.92
N ASP A 469 10.26 -25.93 -12.88
CA ASP A 469 10.36 -24.49 -13.12
C ASP A 469 9.14 -23.93 -13.88
N PHE A 470 8.41 -24.78 -14.61
CA PHE A 470 7.21 -24.43 -15.36
C PHE A 470 5.95 -24.93 -14.65
N LYS A 471 5.12 -23.98 -14.20
CA LYS A 471 3.84 -24.27 -13.53
C LYS A 471 2.69 -23.48 -14.16
N ASP A 472 1.48 -24.04 -14.06
CA ASP A 472 0.27 -23.25 -14.27
C ASP A 472 0.03 -22.24 -13.12
N LYS A 473 -1.06 -21.48 -13.22
CA LYS A 473 -1.45 -20.49 -12.19
C LYS A 473 -1.92 -21.11 -10.87
N ALA A 474 -2.36 -22.37 -10.88
CA ALA A 474 -2.79 -23.10 -9.69
C ALA A 474 -1.59 -23.64 -8.89
N GLY A 475 -0.50 -23.97 -9.59
CA GLY A 475 0.73 -24.57 -9.09
C GLY A 475 1.00 -26.00 -9.57
N ASN A 476 0.29 -26.51 -10.60
CA ASN A 476 0.59 -27.81 -11.20
C ASN A 476 1.84 -27.70 -12.08
N VAL A 477 2.74 -28.67 -11.98
CA VAL A 477 3.99 -28.75 -12.77
C VAL A 477 3.69 -29.32 -14.16
N VAL A 478 4.41 -28.86 -15.19
CA VAL A 478 4.26 -29.36 -16.57
C VAL A 478 4.56 -30.86 -16.70
N THR A 479 3.81 -31.54 -17.55
CA THR A 479 3.95 -32.98 -17.85
C THR A 479 3.82 -33.26 -19.36
N GLY A 480 3.64 -34.53 -19.74
CA GLY A 480 3.45 -34.96 -21.13
C GLY A 480 4.75 -35.34 -21.83
N GLY A 481 4.67 -35.65 -23.14
CA GLY A 481 5.74 -36.32 -23.90
C GLY A 481 7.06 -35.55 -24.07
N PHE A 482 7.10 -34.26 -23.74
CA PHE A 482 8.34 -33.47 -23.69
C PHE A 482 9.09 -33.60 -22.36
N VAL A 483 8.44 -34.09 -21.30
CA VAL A 483 9.01 -34.26 -19.96
C VAL A 483 9.52 -35.70 -19.79
N VAL A 484 10.82 -35.86 -19.59
CA VAL A 484 11.47 -37.15 -19.34
C VAL A 484 12.40 -37.00 -18.15
N SER A 485 12.23 -37.86 -17.12
CA SER A 485 13.03 -37.82 -15.88
C SER A 485 13.10 -36.43 -15.23
N ASN A 486 11.95 -35.77 -15.12
CA ASN A 486 11.75 -34.44 -14.53
C ASN A 486 12.51 -33.29 -15.24
N LYS A 487 12.84 -33.48 -16.52
CA LYS A 487 13.49 -32.48 -17.37
C LYS A 487 12.75 -32.34 -18.70
N ILE A 488 12.72 -31.12 -19.26
CA ILE A 488 12.38 -30.87 -20.65
C ILE A 488 13.69 -30.72 -21.43
N ARG A 489 13.91 -31.59 -22.43
CA ARG A 489 15.11 -31.58 -23.27
C ARG A 489 14.74 -31.35 -24.74
N LEU A 490 15.25 -30.26 -25.32
CA LEU A 490 15.14 -29.96 -26.75
C LEU A 490 16.50 -30.12 -27.43
N ASN A 491 16.64 -31.12 -28.30
CA ASN A 491 17.87 -31.37 -29.07
C ASN A 491 17.88 -30.53 -30.34
N TYR A 492 19.05 -30.02 -30.70
CA TYR A 492 19.24 -29.18 -31.87
C TYR A 492 20.61 -29.38 -32.51
N ARG A 493 20.68 -29.08 -33.81
CA ARG A 493 21.94 -28.85 -34.50
C ARG A 493 21.85 -27.66 -35.45
N SER A 494 22.91 -26.87 -35.50
CA SER A 494 23.13 -25.80 -36.49
C SER A 494 23.83 -26.29 -37.76
N ASP A 495 23.62 -25.58 -38.84
CA ASP A 495 24.31 -25.72 -40.12
C ASP A 495 25.53 -24.77 -40.19
N VAL A 496 26.02 -24.45 -41.40
CA VAL A 496 27.06 -23.44 -41.66
C VAL A 496 26.52 -22.00 -41.68
N GLU A 497 27.43 -21.03 -41.54
CA GLU A 497 27.20 -19.65 -41.96
C GLU A 497 27.13 -19.59 -43.51
N THR A 498 26.21 -18.77 -44.03
CA THR A 498 25.97 -18.60 -45.47
C THR A 498 26.40 -17.22 -45.98
N ASN A 499 26.66 -16.27 -45.09
CA ASN A 499 27.23 -14.98 -45.43
C ASN A 499 28.71 -15.14 -45.88
N PRO A 500 29.08 -14.75 -47.12
CA PRO A 500 30.43 -14.96 -47.62
C PRO A 500 31.44 -14.06 -46.90
N THR A 501 32.51 -14.64 -46.37
CA THR A 501 33.66 -13.90 -45.85
C THR A 501 34.60 -13.51 -46.99
N LEU A 502 34.95 -12.22 -47.06
CA LEU A 502 36.01 -11.70 -47.92
C LEU A 502 37.38 -11.89 -47.26
N ILE A 503 38.35 -12.37 -48.03
CA ILE A 503 39.71 -12.64 -47.54
C ILE A 503 40.58 -11.40 -47.72
N SER A 504 41.24 -10.95 -46.66
CA SER A 504 42.23 -9.87 -46.70
C SER A 504 43.43 -10.26 -47.55
N ARG A 505 44.08 -9.29 -48.20
CA ARG A 505 45.39 -9.53 -48.83
C ARG A 505 46.37 -10.11 -47.82
N THR A 506 47.18 -11.07 -48.26
CA THR A 506 48.09 -11.85 -47.42
C THR A 506 49.37 -11.13 -47.02
N LEU A 507 49.66 -9.96 -47.59
CA LEU A 507 50.92 -9.21 -47.43
C LEU A 507 52.18 -9.92 -47.99
N GLN A 508 52.08 -11.04 -48.70
CA GLN A 508 53.24 -11.64 -49.39
C GLN A 508 53.91 -10.60 -50.32
N ASN A 509 55.24 -10.50 -50.28
CA ASN A 509 56.02 -9.46 -50.98
C ASN A 509 57.21 -10.01 -51.79
N VAL A 510 57.39 -11.33 -51.81
CA VAL A 510 58.39 -12.05 -52.61
C VAL A 510 57.68 -13.19 -53.35
N CYS A 511 58.08 -13.44 -54.60
CA CYS A 511 57.65 -14.58 -55.40
C CYS A 511 58.81 -15.58 -55.53
N TYR A 512 58.49 -16.86 -55.74
CA TYR A 512 59.49 -17.94 -55.78
C TYR A 512 59.33 -18.81 -57.03
N ASP A 513 60.44 -19.35 -57.54
CA ASP A 513 60.40 -20.37 -58.58
C ASP A 513 60.20 -21.79 -58.01
N ALA A 514 60.15 -22.79 -58.90
CA ALA A 514 59.97 -24.20 -58.52
C ALA A 514 61.17 -24.81 -57.74
N SER A 515 62.28 -24.09 -57.57
CA SER A 515 63.40 -24.46 -56.70
C SER A 515 63.34 -23.81 -55.31
N GLY A 516 62.39 -22.88 -55.09
CA GLY A 516 62.34 -22.03 -53.90
C GLY A 516 63.27 -20.81 -53.97
N SER A 517 63.79 -20.47 -55.15
CA SER A 517 64.61 -19.27 -55.36
C SER A 517 63.72 -18.04 -55.58
N ALA A 518 64.07 -16.91 -54.99
CA ALA A 518 63.29 -15.67 -55.12
C ALA A 518 63.37 -15.08 -56.54
N VAL A 519 62.22 -14.66 -57.08
CA VAL A 519 62.06 -14.11 -58.44
C VAL A 519 61.18 -12.86 -58.46
N ALA A 520 61.19 -12.14 -59.57
CA ALA A 520 60.30 -10.99 -59.77
C ALA A 520 58.83 -11.44 -59.87
N CYS A 521 57.94 -10.71 -59.20
CA CYS A 521 56.52 -11.08 -59.14
C CYS A 521 55.68 -10.76 -60.38
N ALA A 522 56.14 -9.89 -61.28
CA ALA A 522 55.34 -9.49 -62.45
C ALA A 522 55.14 -10.66 -63.41
N SER A 523 53.88 -10.93 -63.79
CA SER A 523 53.44 -12.09 -64.58
C SER A 523 53.80 -13.46 -63.95
N SER A 524 53.93 -13.52 -62.62
CA SER A 524 54.19 -14.78 -61.90
C SER A 524 52.91 -15.54 -61.59
N GLY A 525 51.76 -14.85 -61.52
CA GLY A 525 50.49 -15.40 -61.03
C GLY A 525 50.48 -15.72 -59.53
N GLN A 526 51.54 -15.34 -58.80
CA GLN A 526 51.67 -15.60 -57.37
C GLN A 526 51.06 -14.45 -56.55
N ASP A 527 50.66 -14.76 -55.33
CA ASP A 527 49.94 -13.90 -54.40
C ASP A 527 50.60 -12.51 -54.20
N ALA A 528 51.93 -12.48 -54.10
CA ALA A 528 52.71 -11.25 -53.96
C ALA A 528 52.66 -10.30 -55.18
N GLU A 529 52.22 -10.77 -56.36
CA GLU A 529 51.92 -9.90 -57.52
C GLU A 529 50.72 -8.98 -57.24
N PHE A 530 49.73 -9.48 -56.49
CA PHE A 530 48.42 -8.83 -56.28
C PHE A 530 48.35 -8.01 -54.98
N ASN A 531 49.41 -7.97 -54.18
CA ASN A 531 49.44 -7.28 -52.88
C ASN A 531 49.17 -5.75 -53.00
N SER A 532 49.41 -5.14 -54.16
CA SER A 532 49.08 -3.71 -54.39
C SER A 532 47.64 -3.44 -54.86
N THR A 533 46.94 -4.45 -55.39
CA THR A 533 45.60 -4.32 -55.99
C THR A 533 44.49 -4.93 -55.13
N THR A 534 44.84 -5.66 -54.08
CA THR A 534 43.92 -6.29 -53.13
C THR A 534 43.81 -5.48 -51.83
N PRO A 535 42.63 -5.42 -51.19
CA PRO A 535 42.45 -4.67 -49.94
C PRO A 535 43.05 -5.38 -48.73
N TYR A 536 43.59 -4.60 -47.79
CA TYR A 536 43.92 -5.08 -46.44
C TYR A 536 42.78 -4.70 -45.49
N GLY A 537 42.18 -5.69 -44.83
CA GLY A 537 40.96 -5.47 -44.04
C GLY A 537 41.20 -4.83 -42.66
N LEU A 538 42.33 -5.11 -42.02
CA LEU A 538 42.52 -4.85 -40.60
C LEU A 538 43.07 -3.45 -40.28
N ALA A 539 42.41 -2.78 -39.34
CA ALA A 539 42.93 -1.57 -38.72
C ALA A 539 44.05 -1.87 -37.69
N THR A 540 44.74 -0.82 -37.25
CA THR A 540 45.46 -0.83 -35.97
C THR A 540 44.47 -0.82 -34.79
N PRO A 541 44.85 -1.32 -33.61
CA PRO A 541 44.03 -1.25 -32.40
C PRO A 541 43.48 0.16 -32.11
N THR A 542 42.20 0.22 -31.78
CA THR A 542 41.48 1.48 -31.51
C THR A 542 40.37 1.26 -30.49
N THR A 543 39.72 2.33 -30.04
CA THR A 543 38.56 2.31 -29.13
C THR A 543 37.35 2.93 -29.79
N ILE A 544 36.15 2.45 -29.45
CA ILE A 544 34.89 3.06 -29.90
C ILE A 544 34.50 4.20 -28.94
N ALA A 545 33.95 5.29 -29.48
CA ALA A 545 33.54 6.45 -28.70
C ALA A 545 32.57 6.05 -27.56
N GLY A 546 32.91 6.43 -26.32
CA GLY A 546 32.22 6.01 -25.10
C GLY A 546 32.86 4.83 -24.35
N TYR A 547 33.76 4.08 -25.01
CA TYR A 547 34.36 2.85 -24.47
C TYR A 547 35.91 2.90 -24.51
N PRO A 548 36.57 3.83 -23.79
CA PRO A 548 38.01 4.10 -23.91
C PRO A 548 38.93 3.00 -23.38
N ASN A 549 38.39 1.98 -22.72
CA ASN A 549 39.14 0.82 -22.21
C ASN A 549 39.02 -0.40 -23.14
N ASP A 550 38.02 -0.41 -24.03
CA ASP A 550 37.63 -1.59 -24.81
C ASP A 550 38.29 -1.54 -26.19
N TYR A 551 39.54 -2.00 -26.25
CA TYR A 551 40.31 -1.99 -27.49
C TYR A 551 39.84 -3.07 -28.46
N VAL A 552 39.49 -2.62 -29.66
CA VAL A 552 39.04 -3.42 -30.80
C VAL A 552 39.91 -3.19 -32.02
N THR A 553 40.02 -4.25 -32.82
CA THR A 553 40.70 -4.28 -34.10
C THR A 553 39.61 -4.43 -35.16
N THR A 554 39.32 -3.36 -35.90
CA THR A 554 38.27 -3.36 -36.91
C THR A 554 38.74 -4.10 -38.17
N ASP A 555 37.94 -5.04 -38.67
CA ASP A 555 38.02 -5.55 -40.02
C ASP A 555 37.07 -4.74 -40.91
N THR A 556 37.64 -3.82 -41.68
CA THR A 556 36.93 -2.95 -42.62
C THR A 556 36.51 -3.64 -43.91
N LEU A 557 36.99 -4.85 -44.19
CA LEU A 557 36.64 -5.64 -45.37
C LEU A 557 35.36 -6.47 -45.12
N ASN A 558 35.25 -7.08 -43.95
CA ASN A 558 34.06 -7.85 -43.53
C ASN A 558 33.10 -7.08 -42.59
N GLY A 559 33.44 -5.85 -42.22
CA GLY A 559 32.64 -5.01 -41.30
C GLY A 559 32.64 -5.49 -39.84
N LYS A 560 33.60 -6.31 -39.44
CA LYS A 560 33.66 -6.96 -38.11
C LYS A 560 34.51 -6.20 -37.11
N PHE A 561 34.27 -6.47 -35.83
CA PHE A 561 35.08 -5.96 -34.72
C PHE A 561 35.71 -7.13 -33.97
N TRP A 562 37.03 -7.19 -33.93
CA TRP A 562 37.78 -8.20 -33.20
C TRP A 562 38.24 -7.65 -31.85
N LYS A 563 38.23 -8.44 -30.77
CA LYS A 563 38.84 -8.00 -29.50
C LYS A 563 40.36 -8.01 -29.67
N THR A 564 41.02 -6.86 -29.55
CA THR A 564 42.47 -6.73 -29.81
C THR A 564 43.32 -7.61 -28.89
N CYS A 565 42.87 -7.81 -27.65
CA CYS A 565 43.61 -8.54 -26.64
C CYS A 565 43.03 -9.93 -26.38
N PRO A 566 43.86 -10.95 -26.12
CA PRO A 566 43.40 -12.32 -25.85
C PRO A 566 42.61 -12.43 -24.53
N PRO A 567 42.09 -13.62 -24.17
CA PRO A 567 41.42 -13.87 -22.89
C PRO A 567 42.28 -13.47 -21.69
N ALA A 568 41.62 -12.92 -20.67
CA ALA A 568 42.25 -12.31 -19.49
C ALA A 568 43.42 -11.34 -19.77
N HIS A 569 43.40 -10.66 -20.91
CA HIS A 569 44.33 -9.56 -21.22
C HIS A 569 43.56 -8.28 -21.58
N ILE A 570 44.10 -7.16 -21.09
CA ILE A 570 43.65 -5.79 -21.30
C ILE A 570 44.73 -4.97 -22.03
N TRP A 571 44.34 -3.85 -22.63
CA TRP A 571 45.28 -2.98 -23.34
C TRP A 571 46.06 -2.09 -22.36
N SER A 572 47.38 -2.04 -22.51
CA SER A 572 48.26 -1.15 -21.76
C SER A 572 49.56 -0.89 -22.52
N GLY A 573 50.04 0.37 -22.52
CA GLY A 573 51.34 0.73 -23.07
C GLY A 573 51.55 0.46 -24.58
N GLY A 574 50.48 0.30 -25.35
CA GLY A 574 50.57 -0.05 -26.79
C GLY A 574 50.57 -1.55 -27.08
N THR A 575 50.37 -2.39 -26.07
CA THR A 575 50.26 -3.85 -26.21
C THR A 575 49.15 -4.39 -25.30
N CYS A 576 48.99 -5.71 -25.25
CA CYS A 576 48.10 -6.36 -24.29
C CYS A 576 48.90 -6.93 -23.12
N VAL A 577 48.43 -6.68 -21.90
CA VAL A 577 49.00 -7.19 -20.65
C VAL A 577 47.98 -8.05 -19.93
N GLN A 578 48.45 -9.03 -19.17
CA GLN A 578 47.59 -9.91 -18.38
C GLN A 578 46.84 -9.11 -17.30
N ASP A 579 45.54 -9.33 -17.20
CA ASP A 579 44.67 -8.64 -16.25
C ASP A 579 44.60 -9.40 -14.92
N GLY A 580 45.28 -8.85 -13.90
CA GLY A 580 45.22 -9.31 -12.52
C GLY A 580 44.17 -8.58 -11.66
N THR A 581 43.25 -7.84 -12.26
CA THR A 581 42.32 -6.94 -11.55
C THR A 581 40.84 -7.28 -11.72
N ASP A 582 40.39 -7.64 -12.93
CA ASP A 582 39.01 -8.10 -13.12
C ASP A 582 38.81 -9.53 -12.54
N PRO A 583 37.80 -9.77 -11.68
CA PRO A 583 37.60 -11.07 -11.04
C PRO A 583 37.33 -12.24 -12.01
N TYR A 584 36.74 -11.99 -13.18
CA TYR A 584 36.47 -13.02 -14.16
C TYR A 584 37.76 -13.38 -14.92
N ASN A 585 38.53 -12.38 -15.37
CA ASN A 585 39.86 -12.57 -15.94
C ASN A 585 40.81 -13.29 -14.95
N VAL A 586 40.83 -12.88 -13.68
CA VAL A 586 41.60 -13.55 -12.61
C VAL A 586 41.16 -15.01 -12.42
N SER A 587 39.86 -15.31 -12.47
CA SER A 587 39.38 -16.71 -12.34
C SER A 587 39.77 -17.57 -13.55
N LEU A 588 39.76 -17.04 -14.77
CA LEU A 588 40.26 -17.72 -15.98
C LEU A 588 41.78 -17.98 -15.92
N VAL A 589 42.57 -17.04 -15.39
CA VAL A 589 44.01 -17.23 -15.17
C VAL A 589 44.27 -18.35 -14.16
N ALA A 590 43.42 -18.51 -13.15
CA ALA A 590 43.54 -19.56 -12.13
C ALA A 590 43.18 -20.98 -12.64
N LEU A 591 42.60 -21.13 -13.84
CA LEU A 591 42.36 -22.43 -14.48
C LEU A 591 43.61 -23.00 -15.19
N GLY A 592 44.61 -22.17 -15.46
CA GLY A 592 45.81 -22.54 -16.21
C GLY A 592 46.99 -23.00 -15.36
N ILE A 593 48.00 -23.57 -16.03
CA ILE A 593 49.36 -23.63 -15.47
C ILE A 593 49.90 -22.17 -15.49
N PRO A 594 50.56 -21.67 -14.42
CA PRO A 594 50.82 -20.23 -14.24
C PRO A 594 51.84 -19.63 -15.24
N ALA A 595 51.37 -19.39 -16.46
CA ALA A 595 51.94 -18.53 -17.51
C ALA A 595 51.03 -18.49 -18.76
N ILE A 596 50.22 -19.53 -19.02
CA ILE A 596 49.46 -19.70 -20.27
C ILE A 596 48.03 -20.17 -19.97
N ILE A 597 47.06 -19.55 -20.63
CA ILE A 597 45.63 -19.79 -20.42
C ILE A 597 45.14 -20.82 -21.45
N ASP A 598 45.13 -22.08 -21.05
CA ASP A 598 44.63 -23.20 -21.84
C ASP A 598 43.11 -23.35 -21.64
N LEU A 599 42.31 -22.87 -22.59
CA LEU A 599 40.85 -22.98 -22.60
C LEU A 599 40.35 -24.14 -23.46
N THR A 600 39.34 -24.87 -22.98
CA THR A 600 38.50 -25.72 -23.84
C THR A 600 37.68 -24.88 -24.82
N TRP A 601 37.04 -25.53 -25.78
CA TRP A 601 36.16 -24.86 -26.73
C TRP A 601 34.94 -24.22 -26.05
N GLY A 602 34.35 -24.91 -25.06
CA GLY A 602 33.19 -24.41 -24.31
C GLY A 602 33.50 -23.20 -23.44
N GLU A 603 34.65 -23.19 -22.77
CA GLU A 603 35.15 -22.02 -22.03
C GLU A 603 35.47 -20.85 -22.97
N SER A 604 36.03 -21.14 -24.14
CA SER A 604 36.31 -20.14 -25.18
C SER A 604 35.05 -19.48 -25.74
N LEU A 605 33.99 -20.26 -25.95
CA LEU A 605 32.67 -19.75 -26.34
C LEU A 605 32.05 -18.92 -25.21
N THR A 606 32.08 -19.42 -23.98
CA THR A 606 31.60 -18.73 -22.77
C THR A 606 32.29 -17.36 -22.62
N TYR A 607 33.62 -17.29 -22.80
CA TYR A 607 34.39 -16.07 -22.71
C TYR A 607 33.92 -15.00 -23.70
N CYS A 608 33.73 -15.36 -24.97
CA CYS A 608 33.26 -14.40 -25.96
C CYS A 608 31.81 -13.97 -25.71
N LEU A 609 30.93 -14.88 -25.29
CA LEU A 609 29.55 -14.54 -24.91
C LEU A 609 29.50 -13.56 -23.72
N GLN A 610 30.39 -13.70 -22.74
CA GLN A 610 30.46 -12.84 -21.56
C GLN A 610 30.75 -11.38 -21.91
N LEU A 611 31.48 -11.09 -22.99
CA LEU A 611 31.75 -9.73 -23.46
C LEU A 611 30.48 -8.94 -23.78
N ASN A 612 29.37 -9.60 -24.12
CA ASN A 612 28.08 -8.96 -24.39
C ASN A 612 27.41 -8.37 -23.13
N LEU A 613 27.86 -8.78 -21.94
CA LEU A 613 27.37 -8.30 -20.64
C LEU A 613 28.24 -7.18 -20.04
N ASN A 614 29.40 -6.89 -20.63
CA ASN A 614 30.30 -5.82 -20.17
C ASN A 614 29.61 -4.44 -20.20
N ASN A 615 30.20 -3.46 -19.53
CA ASN A 615 29.68 -2.08 -19.46
C ASN A 615 28.21 -2.02 -19.00
N ALA A 616 27.89 -2.70 -17.89
CA ALA A 616 26.54 -2.82 -17.34
C ALA A 616 25.50 -3.35 -18.35
N GLY A 617 25.89 -4.34 -19.18
CA GLY A 617 25.03 -4.90 -20.21
C GLY A 617 24.91 -4.06 -21.49
N ALA A 618 25.75 -3.05 -21.69
CA ALA A 618 25.90 -2.37 -22.99
C ALA A 618 26.76 -3.18 -23.98
N GLY A 619 27.62 -4.07 -23.47
CA GLY A 619 28.56 -4.90 -24.24
C GLY A 619 29.94 -4.26 -24.39
N PHE A 620 30.97 -5.07 -24.62
CA PHE A 620 32.34 -4.62 -24.84
C PHE A 620 32.42 -3.78 -26.13
N ALA A 621 33.03 -2.60 -26.05
CA ALA A 621 33.01 -1.55 -27.06
C ALA A 621 31.59 -1.13 -27.54
N GLY A 622 30.55 -1.37 -26.72
CA GLY A 622 29.15 -1.13 -27.06
C GLY A 622 28.54 -2.16 -28.03
N LYS A 623 29.22 -3.30 -28.25
CA LYS A 623 28.77 -4.40 -29.12
C LYS A 623 28.22 -5.56 -28.30
N LYS A 624 27.09 -6.14 -28.75
CA LYS A 624 26.37 -7.26 -28.09
C LYS A 624 26.29 -8.54 -28.94
N THR A 625 27.20 -8.65 -29.89
CA THR A 625 27.30 -9.70 -30.92
C THR A 625 28.58 -10.51 -30.76
N TRP A 626 29.28 -10.39 -29.63
CA TRP A 626 30.54 -11.08 -29.35
C TRP A 626 30.35 -12.59 -29.23
N ARG A 627 31.16 -13.32 -30.01
CA ARG A 627 31.12 -14.77 -30.19
C ARG A 627 32.48 -15.27 -30.64
N LEU A 628 32.66 -16.59 -30.70
CA LEU A 628 33.78 -17.17 -31.45
C LEU A 628 33.57 -16.94 -32.96
N PRO A 629 34.63 -16.64 -33.73
CA PRO A 629 34.56 -16.48 -35.18
C PRO A 629 34.33 -17.82 -35.86
N THR A 630 33.66 -17.82 -37.03
CA THR A 630 33.71 -18.99 -37.90
C THR A 630 35.14 -19.22 -38.41
N LEU A 631 35.41 -20.41 -38.92
CA LEU A 631 36.65 -20.73 -39.62
C LEU A 631 36.85 -19.81 -40.83
N SER A 632 35.78 -19.43 -41.53
CA SER A 632 35.88 -18.47 -42.65
C SER A 632 36.27 -17.07 -42.17
N GLU A 633 35.63 -16.55 -41.10
CA GLU A 633 35.95 -15.26 -40.50
C GLU A 633 37.39 -15.21 -40.01
N GLN A 634 37.88 -16.27 -39.36
CA GLN A 634 39.25 -16.32 -38.86
C GLN A 634 40.29 -16.54 -39.98
N MET A 635 39.98 -17.31 -41.03
CA MET A 635 40.83 -17.41 -42.23
C MET A 635 40.90 -16.07 -42.98
N GLY A 636 39.80 -15.31 -43.01
CA GLY A 636 39.71 -14.03 -43.73
C GLY A 636 40.66 -12.93 -43.23
N ILE A 637 41.18 -13.06 -42.01
CA ILE A 637 42.10 -12.09 -41.40
C ILE A 637 43.58 -12.52 -41.42
N LEU A 638 43.92 -13.65 -42.04
CA LEU A 638 45.29 -14.17 -42.04
C LEU A 638 46.21 -13.43 -43.01
N ILE A 639 47.49 -13.37 -42.63
CA ILE A 639 48.60 -12.88 -43.46
C ILE A 639 49.69 -13.95 -43.60
N TYR A 640 50.64 -13.72 -44.49
CA TYR A 640 51.78 -14.59 -44.80
C TYR A 640 53.02 -13.76 -45.19
N ASP A 641 53.25 -12.61 -44.53
CA ASP A 641 54.41 -11.72 -44.84
C ASP A 641 55.75 -12.41 -44.52
N GLY A 642 56.44 -12.85 -45.57
CA GLY A 642 57.72 -13.54 -45.51
C GLY A 642 58.97 -12.63 -45.50
N GLY A 643 58.83 -11.36 -45.12
CA GLY A 643 59.91 -10.36 -45.16
C GLY A 643 61.26 -10.85 -44.61
N GLY A 644 62.23 -11.02 -45.52
CA GLY A 644 63.43 -11.88 -45.40
C GLY A 644 64.53 -11.50 -44.38
N THR A 645 64.18 -10.87 -43.27
CA THR A 645 65.06 -10.75 -42.06
C THR A 645 64.40 -11.26 -40.78
N ASN A 646 63.09 -11.52 -40.79
CA ASN A 646 62.39 -12.27 -39.75
C ASN A 646 62.05 -13.68 -40.24
N LEU A 647 61.92 -14.63 -39.32
CA LEU A 647 61.45 -15.99 -39.64
C LEU A 647 59.93 -15.96 -39.85
N GLY A 648 59.53 -15.53 -41.05
CA GLY A 648 58.16 -15.17 -41.45
C GLY A 648 57.14 -16.32 -41.44
N ASN A 649 56.78 -16.76 -40.25
CA ASN A 649 55.72 -17.74 -40.00
C ASN A 649 54.49 -17.13 -39.29
N GLU A 650 54.50 -15.85 -38.90
CA GLU A 650 53.37 -15.24 -38.18
C GLU A 650 52.20 -14.92 -39.12
N THR A 651 51.05 -15.56 -38.88
CA THR A 651 49.87 -15.43 -39.75
C THR A 651 48.72 -14.63 -39.17
N ILE A 652 48.81 -14.16 -37.92
CA ILE A 652 47.91 -13.13 -37.36
C ILE A 652 48.74 -11.84 -37.13
N PRO A 653 48.41 -10.72 -37.81
CA PRO A 653 49.30 -9.56 -37.89
C PRO A 653 49.55 -8.88 -36.53
N ALA A 654 50.82 -8.79 -36.15
CA ALA A 654 51.26 -8.13 -34.92
C ALA A 654 50.88 -6.65 -34.85
N SER A 655 50.79 -5.95 -35.98
CA SER A 655 50.34 -4.55 -36.08
C SER A 655 48.87 -4.35 -35.69
N SER A 656 48.04 -5.39 -35.84
CA SER A 656 46.60 -5.39 -35.55
C SER A 656 46.28 -6.11 -34.24
N PHE A 657 47.15 -7.00 -33.76
CA PHE A 657 46.99 -7.80 -32.55
C PHE A 657 48.31 -7.92 -31.77
N PRO A 658 48.89 -6.82 -31.21
CA PRO A 658 50.28 -6.79 -30.76
C PRO A 658 50.57 -7.72 -29.58
N GLY A 659 49.68 -7.80 -28.60
CA GLY A 659 49.83 -8.66 -27.42
C GLY A 659 49.15 -10.04 -27.52
N PHE A 660 48.94 -10.56 -28.73
CA PHE A 660 48.62 -11.99 -28.91
C PHE A 660 49.85 -12.85 -28.57
N ILE A 661 49.62 -14.01 -27.94
CA ILE A 661 50.69 -14.89 -27.46
C ILE A 661 51.30 -15.66 -28.65
N ARG A 662 52.64 -15.60 -28.79
CA ARG A 662 53.40 -16.11 -29.96
C ARG A 662 54.51 -17.11 -29.63
N ASN A 663 54.53 -17.73 -28.45
CA ASN A 663 55.58 -18.66 -28.04
C ASN A 663 55.03 -20.09 -27.82
N ASN A 664 55.44 -21.04 -28.67
CA ASN A 664 55.01 -22.45 -28.70
C ASN A 664 53.70 -22.73 -29.49
N TYR A 665 53.56 -22.16 -30.68
CA TYR A 665 52.51 -22.51 -31.66
C TYR A 665 51.07 -22.44 -31.11
N GLN A 666 50.73 -21.34 -30.43
CA GLN A 666 49.37 -21.08 -29.93
C GLN A 666 48.33 -21.25 -31.03
N ARG A 667 47.22 -21.88 -30.65
CA ARG A 667 46.05 -22.05 -31.51
C ARG A 667 44.84 -21.36 -30.91
N TYR A 668 43.97 -20.86 -31.77
CA TYR A 668 42.78 -20.11 -31.39
C TYR A 668 41.56 -20.85 -31.92
N TRP A 669 40.57 -21.10 -31.05
CA TRP A 669 39.35 -21.84 -31.40
C TRP A 669 38.45 -21.02 -32.34
N THR A 670 37.86 -21.71 -33.32
CA THR A 670 36.73 -21.23 -34.12
C THR A 670 35.40 -21.72 -33.54
N SER A 671 34.30 -21.13 -33.98
CA SER A 671 32.94 -21.62 -33.76
C SER A 671 32.58 -22.83 -34.66
N THR A 672 33.42 -23.16 -35.65
CA THR A 672 33.17 -24.24 -36.60
C THR A 672 33.49 -25.62 -36.02
N ASN A 673 32.45 -26.42 -35.79
CA ASN A 673 32.61 -27.79 -35.32
C ASN A 673 33.05 -28.73 -36.46
N GLY A 674 33.83 -29.75 -36.14
CA GLY A 674 34.17 -30.84 -37.06
C GLY A 674 33.29 -32.06 -36.80
N VAL A 675 32.62 -32.53 -37.86
CA VAL A 675 31.66 -33.66 -37.81
C VAL A 675 32.25 -34.88 -38.51
N SER A 676 32.29 -36.02 -37.82
CA SER A 676 32.78 -37.28 -38.41
C SER A 676 31.66 -38.07 -39.10
N ALA A 677 31.80 -38.31 -40.40
CA ALA A 677 31.01 -39.30 -41.14
C ALA A 677 31.51 -40.73 -40.85
N SER A 678 30.58 -41.69 -40.68
CA SER A 678 30.91 -43.11 -40.48
C SER A 678 30.61 -43.91 -41.75
N LEU A 679 31.63 -44.60 -42.27
CA LEU A 679 31.52 -45.46 -43.45
C LEU A 679 30.57 -46.67 -43.27
N ALA A 680 30.25 -47.04 -42.02
CA ALA A 680 29.30 -48.13 -41.74
C ALA A 680 27.85 -47.82 -42.17
N ASN A 681 27.50 -46.54 -42.38
CA ASN A 681 26.12 -46.10 -42.60
C ASN A 681 25.82 -45.66 -44.04
N GLY A 682 26.78 -45.75 -44.98
CA GLY A 682 26.52 -45.57 -46.42
C GLY A 682 25.92 -44.23 -46.85
N ILE A 683 26.24 -43.12 -46.18
CA ILE A 683 25.59 -41.82 -46.41
C ILE A 683 26.19 -41.09 -47.61
N THR A 684 25.38 -40.91 -48.66
CA THR A 684 25.58 -39.92 -49.73
C THR A 684 24.36 -39.00 -49.79
N GLY A 685 24.43 -37.80 -49.23
CA GLY A 685 23.33 -36.85 -49.21
C GLY A 685 23.43 -35.83 -48.06
N PRO A 686 22.45 -34.92 -47.92
CA PRO A 686 22.43 -33.89 -46.87
C PRO A 686 22.10 -34.42 -45.46
N ASP A 687 21.62 -35.66 -45.33
CA ASP A 687 21.14 -36.23 -44.06
C ASP A 687 22.27 -36.69 -43.11
N LEU A 688 22.91 -35.74 -42.43
CA LEU A 688 23.76 -36.02 -41.27
C LEU A 688 22.91 -36.16 -39.99
N ALA A 689 22.21 -37.29 -39.90
CA ALA A 689 21.28 -37.66 -38.81
C ALA A 689 21.90 -37.66 -37.40
N ASN A 690 21.06 -37.88 -36.38
CA ASN A 690 21.31 -37.81 -34.92
C ASN A 690 22.44 -38.73 -34.35
N GLY A 691 23.23 -39.38 -35.20
CA GLY A 691 24.47 -40.09 -34.84
C GLY A 691 25.76 -39.44 -35.39
N ALA A 692 25.65 -38.35 -36.17
CA ALA A 692 26.78 -37.62 -36.72
C ALA A 692 27.45 -36.78 -35.61
N ASN A 693 28.53 -37.32 -35.04
CA ASN A 693 29.11 -36.74 -33.83
C ASN A 693 30.02 -35.54 -34.11
N ALA A 694 29.62 -34.35 -33.63
CA ALA A 694 30.38 -33.11 -33.68
C ALA A 694 31.36 -33.01 -32.49
N TRP A 695 32.32 -33.93 -32.39
CA TRP A 695 33.19 -34.07 -31.21
C TRP A 695 34.39 -33.11 -31.15
N GLY A 696 34.72 -32.48 -32.28
CA GLY A 696 35.83 -31.54 -32.40
C GLY A 696 35.39 -30.18 -32.89
N ALA A 697 36.30 -29.21 -32.79
CA ALA A 697 36.18 -27.90 -33.44
C ALA A 697 37.51 -27.51 -34.07
N TRP A 698 37.44 -26.69 -35.11
CA TRP A 698 38.63 -26.21 -35.81
C TRP A 698 39.35 -25.13 -34.99
N GLN A 699 40.67 -25.14 -35.10
CA GLN A 699 41.57 -24.18 -34.50
C GLN A 699 42.54 -23.67 -35.56
N ILE A 700 42.87 -22.38 -35.54
CA ILE A 700 43.93 -21.82 -36.39
C ILE A 700 45.16 -21.52 -35.54
N SER A 701 46.33 -21.94 -36.03
CA SER A 701 47.63 -21.59 -35.49
C SER A 701 48.02 -20.15 -35.87
N VAL A 702 48.55 -19.38 -34.92
CA VAL A 702 49.22 -18.08 -35.22
C VAL A 702 50.51 -18.28 -36.02
N PHE A 703 51.05 -19.50 -36.04
CA PHE A 703 52.22 -19.87 -36.85
C PHE A 703 51.83 -20.75 -38.03
N GLY A 704 52.13 -20.28 -39.24
CA GLY A 704 51.90 -20.97 -40.51
C GLY A 704 50.44 -21.06 -40.96
N GLY A 705 49.49 -20.43 -40.26
CA GLY A 705 48.07 -20.42 -40.63
C GLY A 705 47.39 -21.80 -40.61
N GLY A 706 48.03 -22.81 -40.03
CA GLY A 706 47.56 -24.19 -40.06
C GLY A 706 46.22 -24.36 -39.33
N ALA A 707 45.21 -24.80 -40.07
CA ALA A 707 43.92 -25.22 -39.52
C ALA A 707 44.03 -26.66 -38.98
N HIS A 708 43.63 -26.87 -37.72
CA HIS A 708 43.69 -28.15 -37.04
C HIS A 708 42.38 -28.46 -36.31
N LEU A 709 41.83 -29.65 -36.53
CA LEU A 709 40.71 -30.17 -35.74
C LEU A 709 41.22 -30.69 -34.39
N ASN A 710 40.64 -30.24 -33.28
CA ASN A 710 40.92 -30.78 -31.95
C ASN A 710 39.63 -31.16 -31.20
N ASN A 711 39.73 -32.05 -30.21
CA ASN A 711 38.59 -32.46 -29.39
C ASN A 711 38.18 -31.31 -28.44
N LYS A 712 36.90 -30.93 -28.45
CA LYS A 712 36.40 -29.75 -27.73
C LYS A 712 36.55 -29.79 -26.21
N GLY A 713 36.51 -31.00 -25.63
CA GLY A 713 36.70 -31.25 -24.20
C GLY A 713 38.16 -31.30 -23.74
N LYS A 714 39.12 -30.91 -24.60
CA LYS A 714 40.53 -30.78 -24.26
C LYS A 714 40.98 -29.34 -24.47
N ASN A 715 41.71 -28.79 -23.50
CA ASN A 715 42.35 -27.48 -23.59
C ASN A 715 43.80 -27.53 -24.14
N TYR A 716 44.19 -28.65 -24.75
CA TYR A 716 45.46 -28.82 -25.46
C TYR A 716 45.31 -29.74 -26.67
N SER A 717 46.18 -29.57 -27.67
CA SER A 717 46.25 -30.43 -28.87
C SER A 717 46.67 -31.87 -28.55
N TRP A 718 46.34 -32.82 -29.43
CA TRP A 718 46.82 -34.21 -29.39
C TRP A 718 48.34 -34.34 -29.57
N GLY A 719 49.12 -34.03 -28.52
CA GLY A 719 50.55 -34.34 -28.41
C GLY A 719 50.75 -35.54 -27.48
N ASN A 720 51.22 -36.67 -28.03
CA ASN A 720 51.41 -37.91 -27.25
C ASN A 720 52.73 -37.94 -26.43
N TYR A 721 53.44 -36.82 -26.36
CA TYR A 721 54.73 -36.66 -25.68
C TYR A 721 54.76 -35.39 -24.85
N TRP A 722 55.33 -35.50 -23.64
CA TRP A 722 55.27 -34.52 -22.54
C TRP A 722 55.92 -33.14 -22.79
N LEU A 723 56.46 -32.90 -23.99
CA LEU A 723 57.20 -31.68 -24.34
C LEU A 723 56.49 -30.76 -25.35
N ASN A 724 55.51 -31.27 -26.10
CA ASN A 724 54.82 -30.52 -27.17
C ASN A 724 53.30 -30.46 -26.94
N LYS A 725 52.88 -29.74 -25.89
CA LYS A 725 51.49 -29.31 -25.72
C LYS A 725 51.29 -27.96 -26.41
N TYR A 726 50.43 -27.91 -27.42
CA TYR A 726 49.99 -26.65 -28.01
C TYR A 726 48.80 -26.10 -27.25
N ALA A 727 48.98 -24.90 -26.71
CA ALA A 727 48.00 -24.13 -25.96
C ALA A 727 46.83 -23.67 -26.85
N THR A 728 45.62 -23.65 -26.30
CA THR A 728 44.39 -23.35 -27.06
C THR A 728 43.59 -22.22 -26.41
N LEU A 729 43.44 -21.10 -27.12
CA LEU A 729 42.85 -19.86 -26.63
C LEU A 729 41.56 -19.50 -27.41
N ALA A 730 40.82 -18.51 -26.93
CA ALA A 730 39.75 -17.85 -27.69
C ALA A 730 40.29 -16.63 -28.45
N MET A 731 39.73 -16.37 -29.62
CA MET A 731 39.67 -15.02 -30.21
C MET A 731 38.19 -14.69 -30.38
N CYS A 732 37.78 -13.45 -30.12
CA CYS A 732 36.37 -13.06 -30.17
C CYS A 732 36.14 -12.05 -31.29
N VAL A 733 35.02 -12.22 -31.99
CA VAL A 733 34.53 -11.32 -33.04
C VAL A 733 33.12 -10.85 -32.69
N ALA A 734 32.77 -9.65 -33.13
CA ALA A 734 31.44 -9.07 -33.07
C ALA A 734 31.04 -8.46 -34.42
N ASP A 735 29.74 -8.50 -34.68
CA ASP A 735 29.04 -7.89 -35.81
C ASP A 735 28.67 -6.43 -35.51
#